data_AF-A0A8H5XPN2-F1
#
_entry.id   AF-A0A8H5XPN2-F1
#
_cell.length_a   1.000
_cell.length_b   1.000
_cell.length_c   1.000
_cell.angle_alpha   90.00
_cell.angle_beta   90.00
_cell.angle_gamma   90.00
#
_symmetry.space_group_name_H-M   'P 1'
#
loop_
_entity.id
_entity.type
_entity.pdbx_description
1 polymer ?
#
loop_
_entity_poly.entity_id
_entity_poly.type
_entity_poly.pdbx_seq_one_letter_code
_entity_poly.pdbx_strand_id
1 'polypeptide(L)'
;MPTRKPVLAPKSNLPPTLKVPCVLQVNGNPFGGKSIGITTSIATSLLALRSPDKESFLGFIIEFPLPTDSIGFGQSHHIDFSTRKSSPSNTWELTVKFPRDDTNITYRAASDEETARYPAGKKHMTWVDVFLGNNASVSVQGFGMPYSNPGHPAEDWLRYTASTTVIGGLSLLDIIQQRHFSFLAAQPEKTMMERWSVTSLAPTFDYGYGTDQSWNMDRYMKQLHDVKGRRFQTTLNFGTDASHVTALTQSIVQDFMWIQKYSLDMTTEMGSAYFVKHPASRKSGRWLVIVKMDRDFWKHTEWSQACIHGTMKLVVHPGSDELPKSWTKDLSERYSARICHDHDEVRLLNRHPLTENDFVIRNRVSFEWDLQLHEAKRQVDAVCDLLPSAVPNHLFCDQGHKGSELSAGNKALMMSLHRDLLRGDGFWQTMMSVTSAVDEMAGNMGAPNTGGQVQRLILPMLPSVNYFKDNGISGWADALLSEVAEADQRPLRYYLSNRPLGFGIITSGPNSNDTPVFPAAVLAMHATVGTVMASGPTPAAVNKFAYDLHTVSHNVVCKYNIGRTQGTRSRAALVIRAFQLQVECDAFKSLLRFLHLGDEAASDDEWGVKLDWNFHLSASYWLLLCLGSESLPPLQKDDSNILHEVKTLLARSDNLARLRERVSGKVSWEEYVAGETVADSEIMRLMKMLIEVADIVCTTPSLAHTEDHLKKRKVERARGIAVDEAGRMSRGDLYSIWGNTLLPCLLAGNEEFIPLEVKSYHDRDDDGNMCNRFGDDARKSALEFLTATGWPVYCVRGQ
;
A
#
# COMPACT_ATOMS: atom_id res chain seq x y z
N MET A 1 19.73 37.04 -26.03
CA MET A 1 18.63 37.49 -25.14
C MET A 1 19.16 37.56 -23.71
N PRO A 2 18.76 38.56 -22.90
CA PRO A 2 19.35 38.79 -21.59
C PRO A 2 18.97 37.67 -20.61
N THR A 3 19.97 37.17 -19.88
CA THR A 3 19.86 36.18 -18.80
C THR A 3 18.96 36.72 -17.68
N ARG A 4 17.69 36.26 -17.65
CA ARG A 4 16.80 36.48 -16.51
C ARG A 4 17.39 35.75 -15.30
N LYS A 5 17.72 36.51 -14.26
CA LYS A 5 18.06 35.95 -12.94
C LYS A 5 16.91 35.04 -12.48
N PRO A 6 17.20 33.89 -11.84
CA PRO A 6 16.17 33.02 -11.31
C PRO A 6 15.31 33.81 -10.31
N VAL A 7 14.00 33.81 -10.54
CA VAL A 7 13.04 34.36 -9.59
C VAL A 7 12.98 33.39 -8.42
N LEU A 8 13.80 33.65 -7.40
CA LEU A 8 13.69 32.99 -6.11
C LEU A 8 12.26 33.22 -5.59
N ALA A 9 11.54 32.12 -5.34
CA ALA A 9 10.23 32.16 -4.70
C ALA A 9 10.30 33.03 -3.43
N PRO A 10 9.27 33.84 -3.14
CA PRO A 10 9.28 34.74 -2.00
C PRO A 10 9.55 33.93 -0.73
N LYS A 11 10.61 34.28 0.00
CA LYS A 11 10.83 33.78 1.36
C LYS A 11 9.61 34.22 2.17
N SER A 12 8.71 33.30 2.47
CA SER A 12 7.67 33.56 3.46
C SER A 12 8.40 33.88 4.77
N ASN A 13 8.33 35.12 5.24
CA ASN A 13 8.88 35.56 6.53
C ASN A 13 8.06 34.98 7.69
N LEU A 14 7.81 33.66 7.68
CA LEU A 14 7.11 32.95 8.74
C LEU A 14 8.08 32.75 9.91
N PRO A 15 7.66 33.02 11.15
CA PRO A 15 8.44 32.63 12.32
C PRO A 15 8.72 31.12 12.31
N PRO A 16 9.83 30.65 12.91
CA PRO A 16 10.06 29.22 13.04
C PRO A 16 9.01 28.58 13.96
N THR A 17 8.72 27.29 13.72
CA THR A 17 7.90 26.45 14.60
C THR A 17 8.37 26.58 16.06
N LEU A 18 7.40 26.67 16.97
CA LEU A 18 7.66 26.87 18.39
C LEU A 18 7.10 25.68 19.18
N LYS A 19 7.94 24.97 19.93
CA LYS A 19 7.55 23.95 20.93
C LYS A 19 8.05 24.42 22.29
N VAL A 20 7.15 24.64 23.24
CA VAL A 20 7.47 25.21 24.57
C VAL A 20 6.97 24.29 25.66
N PRO A 21 7.85 23.80 26.56
CA PRO A 21 7.43 23.05 27.74
C PRO A 21 6.42 23.83 28.57
N CYS A 22 5.34 23.16 28.99
CA CYS A 22 4.30 23.77 29.82
C CYS A 22 3.73 22.75 30.81
N VAL A 23 2.90 23.22 31.73
CA VAL A 23 1.96 22.39 32.50
C VAL A 23 0.54 22.81 32.15
N LEU A 24 -0.35 21.83 31.97
CA LEU A 24 -1.78 22.07 31.78
C LEU A 24 -2.46 22.09 33.15
N GLN A 25 -3.23 23.13 33.43
CA GLN A 25 -3.98 23.27 34.67
C GLN A 25 -5.40 22.72 34.50
N VAL A 26 -5.74 21.66 35.22
CA VAL A 26 -7.06 20.98 35.15
C VAL A 26 -7.74 21.06 36.51
N ASN A 27 -8.84 21.82 36.62
CA ASN A 27 -9.57 22.02 37.89
C ASN A 27 -8.65 22.39 39.07
N GLY A 28 -7.66 23.25 38.84
CA GLY A 28 -6.69 23.64 39.88
C GLY A 28 -5.60 22.60 40.20
N ASN A 29 -5.55 21.47 39.49
CA ASN A 29 -4.47 20.47 39.59
C ASN A 29 -3.53 20.49 38.36
N PRO A 30 -2.20 20.39 38.53
CA PRO A 30 -1.26 20.35 37.43
C PRO A 30 -1.26 18.98 36.72
N PHE A 31 -1.44 18.98 35.41
CA PHE A 31 -1.34 17.81 34.55
C PHE A 31 -0.13 17.93 33.61
N GLY A 32 0.72 16.90 33.60
CA GLY A 32 1.97 16.90 32.84
C GLY A 32 3.06 17.75 33.49
N GLY A 33 3.93 18.34 32.66
CA GLY A 33 5.00 19.22 33.13
C GLY A 33 6.27 18.54 33.62
N LYS A 34 6.54 17.28 33.23
CA LYS A 34 7.84 16.62 33.47
C LYS A 34 9.03 17.52 33.07
N SER A 35 8.93 18.17 31.92
CA SER A 35 9.97 19.06 31.37
C SER A 35 10.15 20.40 32.11
N ILE A 36 9.25 20.73 33.04
CA ILE A 36 9.35 21.89 33.94
C ILE A 36 9.58 21.48 35.40
N GLY A 37 9.92 20.21 35.65
CA GLY A 37 10.34 19.70 36.95
C GLY A 37 9.23 19.11 37.82
N ILE A 38 8.00 18.95 37.31
CA ILE A 38 6.94 18.25 38.05
C ILE A 38 7.27 16.76 38.13
N THR A 39 7.08 16.15 39.29
CA THR A 39 7.28 14.72 39.54
C THR A 39 6.19 13.88 38.85
N THR A 40 6.25 13.80 37.53
CA THR A 40 5.37 13.00 36.67
C THR A 40 6.16 12.42 35.50
N SER A 41 5.66 11.32 34.94
CA SER A 41 6.18 10.72 33.71
C SER A 41 5.66 11.40 32.44
N ILE A 42 4.61 12.22 32.55
CA ILE A 42 3.92 12.87 31.43
C ILE A 42 4.55 14.24 31.13
N ALA A 43 4.93 14.46 29.87
CA ALA A 43 5.37 15.78 29.41
C ALA A 43 4.25 16.47 28.62
N THR A 44 4.22 17.80 28.71
CA THR A 44 3.24 18.64 28.03
C THR A 44 3.94 19.84 27.42
N SER A 45 3.60 20.19 26.19
CA SER A 45 4.20 21.32 25.47
C SER A 45 3.17 22.08 24.65
N LEU A 46 3.23 23.41 24.65
CA LEU A 46 2.54 24.23 23.67
C LEU A 46 3.26 24.13 22.33
N LEU A 47 2.49 24.03 21.25
CA LEU A 47 2.99 23.94 19.87
C LEU A 47 2.37 25.06 19.03
N ALA A 48 3.21 25.74 18.26
CA ALA A 48 2.79 26.51 17.09
C ALA A 48 3.53 25.98 15.87
N LEU A 49 2.86 25.12 15.11
CA LEU A 49 3.39 24.56 13.88
C LEU A 49 3.19 25.58 12.76
N ARG A 50 4.26 25.92 12.05
CA ARG A 50 4.22 26.83 10.90
C ARG A 50 4.92 26.17 9.73
N SER A 51 4.18 25.92 8.67
CA SER A 51 4.73 25.38 7.44
C SER A 51 3.98 25.96 6.24
N PRO A 52 4.68 26.29 5.15
CA PRO A 52 4.04 26.62 3.89
C PRO A 52 3.60 25.36 3.11
N ASP A 53 4.00 24.16 3.54
CA ASP A 53 3.78 22.89 2.84
C ASP A 53 2.83 21.93 3.60
N LYS A 54 2.21 22.39 4.69
CA LYS A 54 1.17 21.67 5.46
C LYS A 54 0.37 22.63 6.34
N GLU A 55 -0.73 22.14 6.91
CA GLU A 55 -1.65 22.97 7.68
C GLU A 55 -0.99 23.68 8.88
N SER A 56 -1.18 25.00 8.88
CA SER A 56 -1.01 25.98 9.95
C SER A 56 -1.74 25.73 11.28
N PHE A 57 -1.14 25.40 12.43
CA PHE A 57 -1.95 25.33 13.67
C PHE A 57 -1.25 25.73 14.99
N LEU A 58 -2.09 26.17 15.94
CA LEU A 58 -1.75 26.27 17.37
C LEU A 58 -2.35 25.07 18.10
N GLY A 59 -1.67 24.60 19.14
CA GLY A 59 -2.13 23.45 19.89
C GLY A 59 -1.22 23.13 21.07
N PHE A 60 -1.41 21.95 21.62
CA PHE A 60 -0.54 21.39 22.64
C PHE A 60 -0.31 19.90 22.41
N ILE A 61 0.81 19.40 22.91
CA ILE A 61 1.22 18.00 22.84
C ILE A 61 1.20 17.44 24.26
N ILE A 62 0.66 16.24 24.42
CA ILE A 62 0.83 15.39 25.60
C ILE A 62 1.71 14.20 25.20
N GLU A 63 2.81 14.00 25.91
CA GLU A 63 3.76 12.92 25.66
C GLU A 63 3.64 11.87 26.78
N PHE A 64 3.33 10.63 26.39
CA PHE A 64 3.20 9.49 27.28
C PHE A 64 4.42 8.59 27.14
N PRO A 65 4.96 8.00 28.23
CA PRO A 65 6.09 7.09 28.13
C PRO A 65 5.68 5.79 27.44
N LEU A 66 6.55 5.24 26.60
CA LEU A 66 6.47 3.88 26.07
C LEU A 66 7.55 3.00 26.69
N PRO A 67 7.27 1.72 26.96
CA PRO A 67 8.30 0.79 27.40
C PRO A 67 9.23 0.47 26.23
N THR A 68 10.48 0.11 26.53
CA THR A 68 11.39 -0.50 25.55
C THR A 68 10.88 -1.93 25.25
N ASP A 69 10.73 -2.30 23.97
CA ASP A 69 9.99 -3.50 23.50
C ASP A 69 10.48 -4.86 24.08
N SER A 70 10.05 -5.17 25.29
CA SER A 70 10.38 -6.40 26.03
C SER A 70 9.23 -7.40 26.11
N ILE A 71 7.99 -6.96 25.83
CA ILE A 71 6.76 -7.76 26.01
C ILE A 71 6.11 -8.21 24.70
N GLY A 72 6.61 -7.77 23.54
CA GLY A 72 6.11 -8.18 22.23
C GLY A 72 4.87 -7.44 21.73
N PHE A 73 4.52 -6.28 22.30
CA PHE A 73 3.44 -5.45 21.75
C PHE A 73 3.80 -4.85 20.38
N GLY A 74 5.11 -4.69 20.15
CA GLY A 74 5.72 -3.98 19.04
C GLY A 74 6.33 -2.66 19.51
N GLN A 75 7.38 -2.24 18.81
CA GLN A 75 8.08 -0.98 19.00
C GLN A 75 7.44 0.12 18.14
N SER A 76 7.04 1.23 18.75
CA SER A 76 6.63 2.42 18.01
C SER A 76 7.85 3.20 17.55
N HIS A 77 7.72 3.85 16.39
CA HIS A 77 8.79 4.64 15.78
C HIS A 77 8.37 6.10 15.63
N HIS A 78 9.36 6.99 15.68
CA HIS A 78 9.21 8.38 15.27
C HIS A 78 10.13 8.63 14.07
N ILE A 79 9.70 9.49 13.15
CA ILE A 79 10.60 9.98 12.10
C ILE A 79 11.30 11.24 12.59
N ASP A 80 12.62 11.20 12.55
CA ASP A 80 13.43 12.40 12.64
C ASP A 80 13.32 13.17 11.32
N PHE A 81 12.67 14.33 11.35
CA PHE A 81 12.48 15.18 10.18
C PHE A 81 13.79 15.74 9.60
N SER A 82 14.88 15.78 10.38
CA SER A 82 16.18 16.26 9.92
C SER A 82 16.95 15.20 9.14
N THR A 83 16.93 13.95 9.61
CA THR A 83 17.61 12.83 8.95
C THR A 83 16.71 12.02 8.02
N ARG A 84 15.38 12.27 8.08
CA ARG A 84 14.32 11.49 7.42
C ARG A 84 14.38 9.99 7.71
N LYS A 85 14.94 9.62 8.87
CA LYS A 85 15.04 8.24 9.32
C LYS A 85 14.00 7.95 10.38
N SER A 86 13.43 6.76 10.30
CA SER A 86 12.62 6.17 11.37
C SER A 86 13.56 5.72 12.49
N SER A 87 13.25 6.09 13.73
CA SER A 87 13.97 5.62 14.92
C SER A 87 12.98 5.15 16.00
N PRO A 88 13.34 4.14 16.81
CA PRO A 88 12.52 3.70 17.92
C PRO A 88 12.18 4.86 18.86
N SER A 89 10.91 4.99 19.21
CA SER A 89 10.43 6.02 20.14
C SER A 89 10.17 5.44 21.53
N ASN A 90 10.62 6.16 22.56
CA ASN A 90 10.31 5.87 23.96
C ASN A 90 9.12 6.69 24.47
N THR A 91 8.47 7.45 23.59
CA THR A 91 7.31 8.27 23.92
C THR A 91 6.27 8.19 22.82
N TRP A 92 5.01 8.28 23.20
CA TRP A 92 3.87 8.41 22.30
C TRP A 92 3.30 9.82 22.45
N GLU A 93 3.09 10.50 21.33
CA GLU A 93 2.62 11.90 21.29
C GLU A 93 1.14 11.98 20.91
N LEU A 94 0.34 12.66 21.73
CA LEU A 94 -1.02 13.10 21.41
C LEU A 94 -1.01 14.60 21.16
N THR A 95 -1.39 15.04 19.96
CA THR A 95 -1.37 16.47 19.60
C THR A 95 -2.80 17.00 19.47
N VAL A 96 -3.18 17.92 20.34
CA VAL A 96 -4.48 18.61 20.29
C VAL A 96 -4.30 19.92 19.53
N LYS A 97 -5.04 20.09 18.44
CA LYS A 97 -4.98 21.24 17.53
C LYS A 97 -6.20 22.13 17.79
N PHE A 98 -5.95 23.40 18.10
CA PHE A 98 -7.01 24.39 18.29
C PHE A 98 -7.53 24.87 16.94
N PRO A 99 -8.84 25.14 16.82
CA PRO A 99 -9.41 25.72 15.61
C PRO A 99 -8.85 27.13 15.40
N ARG A 100 -8.60 27.47 14.13
CA ARG A 100 -8.05 28.78 13.77
C ARG A 100 -9.05 29.91 14.02
N ASP A 101 -10.32 29.63 13.75
CA ASP A 101 -11.43 30.54 13.98
C ASP A 101 -12.08 30.27 15.34
N ASP A 102 -12.72 31.28 15.92
CA ASP A 102 -13.48 31.17 17.18
C ASP A 102 -12.64 30.70 18.40
N THR A 103 -11.36 31.09 18.41
CA THR A 103 -10.42 30.88 19.51
C THR A 103 -9.92 32.23 20.05
N ASN A 104 -10.12 32.49 21.35
CA ASN A 104 -9.58 33.65 22.05
C ASN A 104 -8.44 33.22 22.97
N ILE A 105 -7.33 33.96 22.95
CA ILE A 105 -6.12 33.64 23.72
C ILE A 105 -5.72 34.84 24.56
N THR A 106 -5.54 34.63 25.86
CA THR A 106 -5.03 35.65 26.79
C THR A 106 -3.72 35.22 27.41
N TYR A 107 -2.86 36.21 27.71
CA TYR A 107 -1.53 36.01 28.26
C TYR A 107 -1.36 36.79 29.56
N ARG A 108 -0.65 36.23 30.52
CA ARG A 108 -0.29 36.89 31.79
C ARG A 108 1.04 36.37 32.30
N ALA A 109 2.00 37.25 32.62
CA ALA A 109 3.21 36.84 33.32
C ALA A 109 2.89 36.12 34.64
N ALA A 110 3.57 35.00 34.89
CA ALA A 110 3.45 34.30 36.17
C ALA A 110 4.19 35.09 37.27
N SER A 111 3.59 35.16 38.46
CA SER A 111 4.22 35.74 39.64
C SER A 111 5.37 34.86 40.15
N ASP A 112 6.26 35.44 40.96
CA ASP A 112 7.37 34.71 41.58
C ASP A 112 6.85 33.56 42.48
N GLU A 113 5.73 33.77 43.16
CA GLU A 113 5.08 32.74 44.01
C GLU A 113 4.54 31.56 43.18
N GLU A 114 3.95 31.83 42.01
CA GLU A 114 3.46 30.78 41.10
C GLU A 114 4.63 30.01 40.48
N THR A 115 5.71 30.70 40.14
CA THR A 115 6.93 30.11 39.55
C THR A 115 7.67 29.25 40.57
N ALA A 116 7.71 29.66 41.84
CA ALA A 116 8.36 28.94 42.94
C ALA A 116 7.73 27.57 43.25
N ARG A 117 6.48 27.32 42.83
CA ARG A 117 5.81 26.02 43.00
C ARG A 117 6.40 24.91 42.13
N TYR A 118 7.25 25.25 41.15
CA TYR A 118 7.78 24.30 40.18
C TYR A 118 9.31 24.14 40.33
N PRO A 119 9.82 22.90 40.57
CA PRO A 119 11.21 22.66 40.96
C PRO A 119 12.28 23.12 39.96
N ALA A 120 11.95 23.18 38.67
CA ALA A 120 12.85 23.63 37.61
C ALA A 120 12.49 25.03 37.07
N GLY A 121 11.83 25.86 37.89
CA GLY A 121 11.30 27.17 37.54
C GLY A 121 12.28 28.00 36.69
N LYS A 122 11.99 28.12 35.40
CA LYS A 122 12.71 29.07 34.54
C LYS A 122 12.26 30.47 34.97
N LYS A 123 13.20 31.43 35.05
CA LYS A 123 12.95 32.80 35.55
C LYS A 123 11.80 33.56 34.85
N HIS A 124 11.31 33.07 33.72
CA HIS A 124 10.24 33.70 32.96
C HIS A 124 9.24 32.62 32.51
N MET A 125 8.08 32.60 33.17
CA MET A 125 6.94 31.75 32.81
C MET A 125 5.71 32.62 32.52
N THR A 126 4.83 32.12 31.66
CA THR A 126 3.64 32.84 31.21
C THR A 126 2.41 31.94 31.31
N TRP A 127 1.35 32.45 31.92
CA TRP A 127 0.02 31.89 31.83
C TRP A 127 -0.57 32.17 30.45
N VAL A 128 -1.05 31.12 29.82
CA VAL A 128 -1.72 31.16 28.52
C VAL A 128 -3.08 30.51 28.68
N ASP A 129 -4.14 31.31 28.56
CA ASP A 129 -5.51 30.82 28.60
C ASP A 129 -6.10 30.82 27.20
N VAL A 130 -6.71 29.71 26.81
CA VAL A 130 -7.34 29.50 25.51
C VAL A 130 -8.82 29.25 25.73
N PHE A 131 -9.66 30.09 25.15
CA PHE A 131 -11.12 29.99 25.20
C PHE A 131 -11.64 29.65 23.80
N LEU A 132 -12.30 28.51 23.67
CA LEU A 132 -12.96 28.06 22.46
C LEU A 132 -14.42 28.52 22.46
N GLY A 133 -14.89 29.12 21.37
CA GLY A 133 -16.29 29.47 21.23
C GLY A 133 -17.22 28.25 21.10
N ASN A 134 -18.52 28.52 21.10
CA ASN A 134 -19.54 27.47 21.27
C ASN A 134 -19.54 26.43 20.15
N ASN A 135 -19.20 26.84 18.92
CA ASN A 135 -19.20 26.00 17.73
C ASN A 135 -17.80 25.51 17.34
N ALA A 136 -16.76 26.04 17.98
CA ALA A 136 -15.38 25.62 17.73
C ALA A 136 -15.18 24.19 18.26
N SER A 137 -14.33 23.38 17.62
CA SER A 137 -13.97 22.05 18.14
C SER A 137 -12.51 21.75 17.85
N VAL A 138 -11.83 21.13 18.81
CA VAL A 138 -10.45 20.68 18.60
C VAL A 138 -10.41 19.51 17.62
N SER A 139 -9.31 19.41 16.88
CA SER A 139 -8.92 18.16 16.20
C SER A 139 -7.76 17.53 16.95
N VAL A 140 -7.73 16.21 17.01
CA VAL A 140 -6.76 15.48 17.84
C VAL A 140 -6.02 14.49 16.99
N GLN A 141 -4.71 14.70 16.89
CA GLN A 141 -3.81 13.79 16.21
C GLN A 141 -3.27 12.75 17.18
N GLY A 142 -3.23 11.50 16.73
CA GLY A 142 -2.76 10.34 17.49
C GLY A 142 -3.85 9.67 18.32
N PHE A 143 -5.05 10.23 18.42
CA PHE A 143 -6.12 9.64 19.23
C PHE A 143 -6.50 8.23 18.75
N GLY A 144 -6.72 7.30 19.68
CA GLY A 144 -7.13 5.91 19.37
C GLY A 144 -6.01 5.02 18.84
N MET A 145 -4.78 5.52 18.70
CA MET A 145 -3.63 4.71 18.28
C MET A 145 -3.33 3.62 19.33
N PRO A 146 -2.89 2.41 18.91
CA PRO A 146 -2.58 1.33 19.83
C PRO A 146 -1.48 1.71 20.83
N TYR A 147 -1.73 1.49 22.12
CA TYR A 147 -0.80 1.78 23.21
C TYR A 147 -0.75 0.62 24.22
N SER A 148 0.44 0.28 24.70
CA SER A 148 0.65 -0.66 25.80
C SER A 148 1.85 -0.22 26.63
N ASN A 149 1.64 -0.11 27.94
CA ASN A 149 2.70 0.15 28.91
C ASN A 149 2.29 -0.48 30.25
N PRO A 150 2.41 -1.81 30.36
CA PRO A 150 1.84 -2.54 31.49
C PRO A 150 2.35 -2.02 32.83
N GLY A 151 1.41 -1.75 33.73
CA GLY A 151 1.71 -1.20 35.06
C GLY A 151 1.82 0.32 35.13
N HIS A 152 1.78 1.02 33.99
CA HIS A 152 1.73 2.48 33.97
C HIS A 152 0.27 2.99 33.85
N PRO A 153 -0.17 4.00 34.64
CA PRO A 153 -1.55 4.51 34.62
C PRO A 153 -2.04 4.97 33.24
N ALA A 154 -1.12 5.46 32.39
CA ALA A 154 -1.43 5.88 31.04
C ALA A 154 -2.03 4.77 30.15
N GLU A 155 -1.79 3.48 30.45
CA GLU A 155 -2.41 2.40 29.68
C GLU A 155 -3.93 2.45 29.79
N ASP A 156 -4.46 2.60 31.00
CA ASP A 156 -5.91 2.70 31.20
C ASP A 156 -6.48 4.04 30.73
N TRP A 157 -5.70 5.13 30.84
CA TRP A 157 -6.11 6.45 30.34
C TRP A 157 -6.30 6.47 28.83
N LEU A 158 -5.43 5.78 28.09
CA LEU A 158 -5.45 5.75 26.62
C LEU A 158 -6.33 4.63 26.07
N ARG A 159 -6.51 3.53 26.81
CA ARG A 159 -7.39 2.43 26.41
C ARG A 159 -8.85 2.72 26.72
N TYR A 160 -9.14 3.38 27.84
CA TYR A 160 -10.49 3.66 28.31
C TYR A 160 -10.70 5.17 28.51
N THR A 161 -10.48 5.91 27.42
CA THR A 161 -10.36 7.38 27.39
C THR A 161 -11.53 8.16 27.96
N ALA A 162 -12.74 7.57 27.95
CA ALA A 162 -13.97 8.20 28.42
C ALA A 162 -14.41 7.77 29.84
N SER A 163 -13.84 6.69 30.39
CA SER A 163 -14.28 6.11 31.67
C SER A 163 -13.23 6.13 32.77
N THR A 164 -11.94 6.13 32.41
CA THR A 164 -10.87 6.18 33.41
C THR A 164 -10.52 7.61 33.76
N THR A 165 -10.61 7.94 35.05
CA THR A 165 -10.20 9.24 35.57
C THR A 165 -8.68 9.41 35.49
N VAL A 166 -8.25 10.53 34.92
CA VAL A 166 -6.85 10.94 34.80
C VAL A 166 -6.48 11.87 35.96
N ILE A 167 -7.20 12.98 36.10
CA ILE A 167 -6.92 14.00 37.11
C ILE A 167 -8.18 14.83 37.40
N GLY A 168 -8.36 15.24 38.66
CA GLY A 168 -9.45 16.15 39.04
C GLY A 168 -10.86 15.62 38.74
N GLY A 169 -11.04 14.30 38.74
CA GLY A 169 -12.31 13.63 38.40
C GLY A 169 -12.59 13.51 36.90
N LEU A 170 -11.73 14.06 36.04
CA LEU A 170 -11.91 14.08 34.59
C LEU A 170 -11.17 12.94 33.89
N SER A 171 -11.77 12.39 32.84
CA SER A 171 -11.13 11.46 31.91
C SER A 171 -10.21 12.19 30.92
N LEU A 172 -9.40 11.46 30.16
CA LEU A 172 -8.55 12.08 29.13
C LEU A 172 -9.40 12.78 28.07
N LEU A 173 -10.53 12.18 27.70
CA LEU A 173 -11.45 12.76 26.74
C LEU A 173 -12.06 14.06 27.27
N ASP A 174 -12.48 14.09 28.54
CA ASP A 174 -13.00 15.31 29.18
C ASP A 174 -11.97 16.43 29.18
N ILE A 175 -10.69 16.10 29.39
CA ILE A 175 -9.59 17.07 29.36
C ILE A 175 -9.39 17.66 27.96
N ILE A 176 -9.48 16.83 26.92
CA ILE A 176 -9.29 17.26 25.54
C ILE A 176 -10.48 18.04 25.00
N GLN A 177 -11.70 17.74 25.47
CA GLN A 177 -12.94 18.38 25.02
C GLN A 177 -13.31 19.66 25.78
N GLN A 178 -12.45 20.14 26.69
CA GLN A 178 -12.69 21.38 27.41
C GLN A 178 -12.85 22.57 26.45
N ARG A 179 -13.60 23.57 26.90
CA ARG A 179 -13.75 24.87 26.21
C ARG A 179 -12.75 25.91 26.69
N HIS A 180 -12.16 25.70 27.86
CA HIS A 180 -11.14 26.56 28.42
C HIS A 180 -9.92 25.71 28.79
N PHE A 181 -8.76 26.09 28.27
CA PHE A 181 -7.49 25.49 28.63
C PHE A 181 -6.61 26.55 29.28
N SER A 182 -5.96 26.22 30.39
CA SER A 182 -5.04 27.11 31.06
C SER A 182 -3.67 26.45 31.18
N PHE A 183 -2.64 27.10 30.64
CA PHE A 183 -1.28 26.57 30.59
C PHE A 183 -0.32 27.50 31.29
N LEU A 184 0.64 26.95 32.03
CA LEU A 184 1.81 27.69 32.49
C LEU A 184 3.01 27.28 31.63
N ALA A 185 3.43 28.16 30.73
CA ALA A 185 4.44 27.91 29.72
C ALA A 185 5.82 28.48 30.12
N ALA A 186 6.89 27.74 29.84
CA ALA A 186 8.26 28.09 30.21
C ALA A 186 8.93 29.07 29.21
N GLN A 187 8.28 30.20 28.94
CA GLN A 187 8.75 31.31 28.09
C GLN A 187 8.25 32.67 28.63
N PRO A 188 8.94 33.79 28.32
CA PRO A 188 8.47 35.14 28.62
C PRO A 188 7.21 35.54 27.86
N GLU A 189 6.39 36.40 28.47
CA GLU A 189 5.08 36.81 27.96
C GLU A 189 5.15 37.42 26.57
N LYS A 190 6.06 38.37 26.37
CA LYS A 190 6.27 39.02 25.07
C LYS A 190 6.55 38.03 23.95
N THR A 191 7.40 37.03 24.21
CA THR A 191 7.73 35.98 23.24
C THR A 191 6.51 35.12 22.92
N MET A 192 5.69 34.79 23.93
CA MET A 192 4.47 34.01 23.73
C MET A 192 3.42 34.77 22.92
N MET A 193 3.19 36.06 23.22
CA MET A 193 2.28 36.91 22.45
C MET A 193 2.68 37.03 20.98
N GLU A 194 3.98 37.23 20.71
CA GLU A 194 4.50 37.39 19.34
C GLU A 194 4.53 36.05 18.57
N ARG A 195 4.87 34.94 19.23
CA ARG A 195 5.20 33.67 18.59
C ARG A 195 4.24 32.52 18.88
N TRP A 196 3.16 32.72 19.62
CA TRP A 196 2.12 31.71 19.83
C TRP A 196 0.72 32.29 19.59
N SER A 197 0.59 33.19 18.60
CA SER A 197 -0.68 33.81 18.22
C SER A 197 -1.24 33.25 16.91
N VAL A 198 -2.57 33.25 16.74
CA VAL A 198 -3.24 32.89 15.48
C VAL A 198 -2.76 33.76 14.30
N THR A 199 -2.47 35.04 14.57
CA THR A 199 -1.95 35.99 13.57
C THR A 199 -0.55 35.63 13.07
N SER A 200 0.16 34.76 13.78
CA SER A 200 1.51 34.31 13.42
C SER A 200 1.54 33.00 12.61
N LEU A 201 0.37 32.41 12.33
CA LEU A 201 0.25 31.21 11.49
C LEU A 201 0.32 31.55 10.00
N ALA A 202 0.75 30.58 9.20
CA ALA A 202 0.62 30.67 7.74
C ALA A 202 -0.85 30.71 7.31
N PRO A 203 -1.16 31.16 6.08
CA PRO A 203 -2.47 30.95 5.46
C PRO A 203 -2.88 29.47 5.48
N THR A 204 -4.19 29.21 5.34
CA THR A 204 -4.73 27.85 5.20
C THR A 204 -4.05 27.17 4.03
N PHE A 205 -3.63 25.92 4.21
CA PHE A 205 -2.84 25.21 3.23
C PHE A 205 -3.73 24.51 2.21
N ASP A 206 -3.38 24.64 0.93
CA ASP A 206 -3.95 23.87 -0.17
C ASP A 206 -2.82 23.49 -1.15
N TYR A 207 -2.86 22.26 -1.66
CA TYR A 207 -1.94 21.80 -2.69
C TYR A 207 -2.22 22.45 -4.06
N GLY A 208 -3.45 22.89 -4.31
CA GLY A 208 -3.86 23.60 -5.53
C GLY A 208 -4.28 22.70 -6.70
N TYR A 209 -4.56 21.42 -6.45
CA TYR A 209 -4.97 20.44 -7.48
C TYR A 209 -6.48 20.15 -7.48
N GLY A 210 -7.27 20.89 -6.70
CA GLY A 210 -8.71 20.72 -6.59
C GLY A 210 -9.13 19.44 -5.85
N THR A 211 -10.42 19.14 -5.88
CA THR A 211 -11.02 18.02 -5.13
C THR A 211 -11.21 16.76 -5.96
N ASP A 212 -11.26 16.89 -7.28
CA ASP A 212 -11.40 15.75 -8.19
C ASP A 212 -10.02 15.19 -8.57
N GLN A 213 -9.77 13.95 -8.13
CA GLN A 213 -8.52 13.24 -8.34
C GLN A 213 -8.69 11.99 -9.22
N SER A 214 -9.86 11.78 -9.85
CA SER A 214 -10.14 10.61 -10.70
C SER A 214 -9.24 10.56 -11.93
N TRP A 215 -8.98 9.39 -12.52
CA TRP A 215 -8.12 9.35 -13.71
C TRP A 215 -8.68 10.18 -14.88
N ASN A 216 -8.02 11.28 -15.23
CA ASN A 216 -8.37 12.14 -16.37
C ASN A 216 -7.10 12.79 -16.96
N MET A 217 -6.73 12.35 -18.16
CA MET A 217 -5.49 12.79 -18.83
C MET A 217 -5.47 14.30 -19.11
N ASP A 218 -6.54 14.86 -19.66
CA ASP A 218 -6.60 16.28 -20.02
C ASP A 218 -6.49 17.18 -18.78
N ARG A 219 -7.16 16.80 -17.69
CA ARG A 219 -7.08 17.51 -16.41
C ARG A 219 -5.66 17.49 -15.87
N TYR A 220 -5.01 16.32 -15.86
CA TYR A 220 -3.64 16.21 -15.36
C TYR A 220 -2.63 16.95 -16.23
N MET A 221 -2.78 16.93 -17.55
CA MET A 221 -1.95 17.72 -18.47
C MET A 221 -2.09 19.22 -18.21
N LYS A 222 -3.33 19.69 -17.99
CA LYS A 222 -3.59 21.08 -17.61
C LYS A 222 -2.96 21.43 -16.25
N GLN A 223 -3.14 20.57 -15.24
CA GLN A 223 -2.56 20.77 -13.91
C GLN A 223 -1.03 20.82 -13.93
N LEU A 224 -0.38 19.96 -14.73
CA LEU A 224 1.08 19.95 -14.90
C LEU A 224 1.59 21.29 -15.48
N HIS A 225 0.81 21.91 -16.37
CA HIS A 225 1.14 23.21 -16.93
C HIS A 225 0.87 24.37 -15.96
N ASP A 226 -0.30 24.37 -15.30
CA ASP A 226 -0.80 25.51 -14.52
C ASP A 226 -0.25 25.55 -13.09
N VAL A 227 0.08 24.39 -12.49
CA VAL A 227 0.37 24.24 -11.05
C VAL A 227 1.86 23.93 -10.81
N LYS A 228 2.72 24.85 -11.24
CA LYS A 228 4.19 24.73 -11.10
C LYS A 228 4.72 25.19 -9.75
N GLY A 229 5.90 24.70 -9.36
CA GLY A 229 6.63 25.25 -8.22
C GLY A 229 7.69 24.34 -7.63
N ARG A 230 8.05 24.63 -6.38
CA ARG A 230 9.00 23.83 -5.60
C ARG A 230 8.39 22.49 -5.17
N ARG A 231 9.27 21.60 -4.73
CA ARG A 231 8.89 20.36 -4.03
C ARG A 231 8.22 20.66 -2.70
N PHE A 232 7.18 19.90 -2.38
CA PHE A 232 6.56 19.90 -1.07
C PHE A 232 7.40 19.09 -0.07
N GLN A 233 7.39 19.50 1.19
CA GLN A 233 7.92 18.66 2.26
C GLN A 233 7.12 17.36 2.37
N THR A 234 7.82 16.27 2.69
CA THR A 234 7.18 14.97 2.83
C THR A 234 6.17 14.96 3.97
N THR A 235 5.00 14.39 3.71
CA THR A 235 3.90 14.39 4.67
C THR A 235 3.73 13.01 5.30
N LEU A 236 3.68 12.96 6.64
CA LEU A 236 3.52 11.72 7.42
C LEU A 236 2.12 11.52 7.98
N ASN A 237 1.30 12.55 7.90
CA ASN A 237 -0.10 12.53 8.30
C ASN A 237 -0.89 13.54 7.48
N PHE A 238 -2.15 13.23 7.22
CA PHE A 238 -3.03 14.08 6.42
C PHE A 238 -4.27 14.46 7.24
N GLY A 239 -4.53 15.77 7.35
CA GLY A 239 -5.69 16.26 8.11
C GLY A 239 -7.05 15.91 7.46
N THR A 240 -7.06 15.65 6.15
CA THR A 240 -8.27 15.32 5.39
C THR A 240 -8.02 14.21 4.37
N ASP A 241 -9.08 13.47 4.03
CA ASP A 241 -9.05 12.45 2.98
C ASP A 241 -8.64 13.06 1.62
N ALA A 242 -9.12 14.27 1.32
CA ALA A 242 -8.79 14.97 0.09
C ALA A 242 -7.28 15.30 -0.01
N SER A 243 -6.66 15.75 1.09
CA SER A 243 -5.22 16.02 1.13
C SER A 243 -4.38 14.74 0.94
N HIS A 244 -4.79 13.64 1.57
CA HIS A 244 -4.15 12.33 1.42
C HIS A 244 -4.21 11.81 -0.01
N VAL A 245 -5.42 11.77 -0.57
CA VAL A 245 -5.67 11.31 -1.94
C VAL A 245 -4.91 12.19 -2.93
N THR A 246 -4.97 13.52 -2.79
CA THR A 246 -4.25 14.46 -3.67
C THR A 246 -2.75 14.24 -3.65
N ALA A 247 -2.14 14.14 -2.46
CA ALA A 247 -0.69 13.94 -2.36
C ALA A 247 -0.24 12.65 -3.06
N LEU A 248 -1.01 11.57 -2.90
CA LEU A 248 -0.70 10.28 -3.50
C LEU A 248 -0.95 10.23 -5.01
N THR A 249 -2.13 10.64 -5.48
CA THR A 249 -2.44 10.63 -6.91
C THR A 249 -1.46 11.51 -7.68
N GLN A 250 -1.14 12.70 -7.16
CA GLN A 250 -0.18 13.59 -7.80
C GLN A 250 1.25 13.05 -7.75
N SER A 251 1.62 12.32 -6.70
CA SER A 251 2.94 11.65 -6.63
C SER A 251 3.13 10.60 -7.72
N ILE A 252 2.06 9.87 -8.08
CA ILE A 252 2.03 8.87 -9.15
C ILE A 252 1.99 9.55 -10.52
N VAL A 253 1.01 10.46 -10.72
CA VAL A 253 0.76 11.13 -12.00
C VAL A 253 1.95 11.93 -12.47
N GLN A 254 2.53 12.75 -11.60
CA GLN A 254 3.65 13.60 -11.97
C GLN A 254 4.93 12.80 -12.27
N ASP A 255 5.00 11.50 -11.91
CA ASP A 255 6.17 10.69 -12.22
C ASP A 255 6.30 10.32 -13.70
N PHE A 256 5.18 10.18 -14.40
CA PHE A 256 5.18 9.79 -15.82
C PHE A 256 4.52 10.82 -16.76
N MET A 257 3.71 11.75 -16.26
CA MET A 257 2.90 12.63 -17.13
C MET A 257 3.76 13.53 -18.04
N TRP A 258 4.95 13.93 -17.58
CA TRP A 258 5.90 14.68 -18.37
C TRP A 258 6.48 13.84 -19.52
N ILE A 259 6.72 12.54 -19.30
CA ILE A 259 7.11 11.58 -20.35
C ILE A 259 5.95 11.41 -21.33
N GLN A 260 4.71 11.29 -20.85
CA GLN A 260 3.53 11.21 -21.72
C GLN A 260 3.42 12.44 -22.62
N LYS A 261 3.65 13.64 -22.06
CA LYS A 261 3.63 14.88 -22.84
C LYS A 261 4.71 14.83 -23.93
N TYR A 262 5.94 14.48 -23.57
CA TYR A 262 7.04 14.30 -24.51
C TYR A 262 6.67 13.27 -25.59
N SER A 263 6.15 12.11 -25.21
CA SER A 263 5.71 11.06 -26.12
C SER A 263 4.64 11.54 -27.09
N LEU A 264 3.65 12.33 -26.65
CA LEU A 264 2.62 12.91 -27.52
C LEU A 264 3.22 13.92 -28.49
N ASP A 265 4.07 14.82 -28.02
CA ASP A 265 4.76 15.79 -28.89
C ASP A 265 5.59 15.04 -29.95
N MET A 266 6.29 13.97 -29.57
CA MET A 266 7.09 13.12 -30.46
C MET A 266 6.27 12.24 -31.41
N THR A 267 5.06 11.80 -31.03
CA THR A 267 4.21 11.01 -31.95
C THR A 267 3.81 11.78 -33.21
N THR A 268 3.89 13.11 -33.16
CA THR A 268 3.65 14.00 -34.31
C THR A 268 4.87 14.17 -35.21
N GLU A 269 6.07 13.84 -34.72
CA GLU A 269 7.28 13.85 -35.54
C GLU A 269 7.32 12.63 -36.45
N MET A 270 7.46 12.90 -37.75
CA MET A 270 7.43 11.88 -38.79
C MET A 270 8.80 11.72 -39.44
N GLY A 271 9.35 10.52 -39.36
CA GLY A 271 10.61 10.12 -39.99
C GLY A 271 10.40 9.30 -41.27
N SER A 272 11.41 9.24 -42.12
CA SER A 272 11.47 8.22 -43.19
C SER A 272 12.04 6.93 -42.62
N ALA A 273 11.42 5.79 -42.92
CA ALA A 273 11.90 4.47 -42.50
C ALA A 273 12.38 3.62 -43.66
N TYR A 274 13.34 2.74 -43.39
CA TYR A 274 13.87 1.75 -44.30
C TYR A 274 13.79 0.37 -43.65
N PHE A 275 13.09 -0.58 -44.29
CA PHE A 275 12.85 -1.92 -43.76
C PHE A 275 13.79 -2.94 -44.40
N VAL A 276 14.55 -3.65 -43.57
CA VAL A 276 15.51 -4.68 -43.96
C VAL A 276 15.05 -6.01 -43.39
N LYS A 277 14.97 -7.03 -44.25
CA LYS A 277 14.60 -8.38 -43.81
C LYS A 277 15.77 -8.99 -43.03
N HIS A 278 15.50 -9.58 -41.85
CA HIS A 278 16.58 -10.12 -41.02
C HIS A 278 17.31 -11.29 -41.73
N PRO A 279 18.64 -11.21 -41.97
CA PRO A 279 19.35 -12.17 -42.83
C PRO A 279 19.43 -13.59 -42.24
N ALA A 280 19.44 -13.73 -40.90
CA ALA A 280 19.54 -15.04 -40.24
C ALA A 280 18.22 -15.84 -40.21
N SER A 281 17.11 -15.32 -40.73
CA SER A 281 15.83 -16.01 -40.63
C SER A 281 14.91 -15.69 -41.80
N ARG A 282 14.97 -16.52 -42.84
CA ARG A 282 13.95 -16.54 -43.91
C ARG A 282 12.57 -17.00 -43.42
N LYS A 283 12.44 -17.43 -42.15
CA LYS A 283 11.22 -17.99 -41.54
C LYS A 283 10.58 -17.13 -40.43
N SER A 284 11.28 -16.17 -39.84
CA SER A 284 10.69 -15.27 -38.83
C SER A 284 10.10 -14.04 -39.52
N GLY A 285 8.90 -13.63 -39.12
CA GLY A 285 8.25 -12.42 -39.59
C GLY A 285 8.88 -11.12 -39.05
N ARG A 286 10.16 -11.15 -38.64
CA ARG A 286 10.86 -10.02 -38.00
C ARG A 286 11.63 -9.20 -39.03
N TRP A 287 11.53 -7.89 -38.91
CA TRP A 287 12.18 -6.91 -39.78
C TRP A 287 13.08 -6.00 -38.95
N LEU A 288 14.23 -5.63 -39.50
CA LEU A 288 15.04 -4.53 -38.99
C LEU A 288 14.56 -3.25 -39.64
N VAL A 289 14.40 -2.18 -38.86
CA VAL A 289 13.92 -0.89 -39.39
C VAL A 289 14.93 0.20 -39.04
N ILE A 290 15.40 0.90 -40.06
CA ILE A 290 16.26 2.08 -39.90
C ILE A 290 15.38 3.31 -40.08
N VAL A 291 15.22 4.10 -39.03
CA VAL A 291 14.41 5.33 -39.05
C VAL A 291 15.32 6.55 -39.04
N LYS A 292 15.17 7.43 -40.04
CA LYS A 292 15.89 8.70 -40.10
C LYS A 292 15.17 9.73 -39.23
N MET A 293 15.81 10.12 -38.13
CA MET A 293 15.36 11.20 -37.23
C MET A 293 16.35 12.37 -37.21
N ASP A 294 15.92 13.52 -36.70
CA ASP A 294 16.79 14.68 -36.51
C ASP A 294 17.92 14.37 -35.51
N ARG A 295 19.08 15.02 -35.64
CA ARG A 295 20.21 14.89 -34.71
C ARG A 295 19.84 15.29 -33.28
N ASP A 296 18.87 16.17 -33.12
CA ASP A 296 18.41 16.61 -31.80
C ASP A 296 17.46 15.60 -31.13
N PHE A 297 16.82 14.72 -31.90
CA PHE A 297 15.91 13.68 -31.40
C PHE A 297 16.56 12.79 -30.34
N TRP A 298 17.80 12.36 -30.58
CA TRP A 298 18.53 11.45 -29.68
C TRP A 298 19.25 12.15 -28.53
N LYS A 299 19.24 13.50 -28.46
CA LYS A 299 19.87 14.24 -27.36
C LYS A 299 19.03 14.26 -26.10
N HIS A 300 17.71 14.08 -26.24
CA HIS A 300 16.77 13.95 -25.14
C HIS A 300 16.98 12.60 -24.43
N THR A 301 16.89 12.56 -23.11
CA THR A 301 16.89 11.32 -22.33
C THR A 301 15.47 10.77 -22.10
N GLU A 302 14.47 11.57 -22.45
CA GLU A 302 13.05 11.31 -22.23
C GLU A 302 12.55 10.11 -23.04
N TRP A 303 13.07 9.92 -24.27
CA TRP A 303 12.74 8.76 -25.09
C TRP A 303 13.22 7.45 -24.46
N SER A 304 14.38 7.43 -23.79
CA SER A 304 14.90 6.20 -23.19
C SER A 304 14.09 5.79 -21.97
N GLN A 305 13.54 6.76 -21.22
CA GLN A 305 12.64 6.51 -20.11
C GLN A 305 11.23 6.09 -20.55
N ALA A 306 10.82 6.47 -21.77
CA ALA A 306 9.59 6.03 -22.42
C ALA A 306 9.65 4.60 -22.97
N CYS A 307 10.87 4.07 -23.21
CA CYS A 307 11.10 2.72 -23.70
C CYS A 307 11.18 1.70 -22.55
N ILE A 308 10.06 1.11 -22.14
CA ILE A 308 10.11 0.01 -21.17
C ILE A 308 10.70 -1.23 -21.87
N HIS A 309 11.82 -1.75 -21.36
CA HIS A 309 12.64 -2.82 -21.97
C HIS A 309 13.10 -2.56 -23.41
N GLY A 310 13.17 -1.29 -23.83
CA GLY A 310 13.53 -0.93 -25.20
C GLY A 310 12.41 -1.14 -26.22
N THR A 311 11.16 -1.38 -25.80
CA THR A 311 10.04 -1.65 -26.70
C THR A 311 9.16 -0.41 -26.95
N MET A 312 8.57 -0.33 -28.14
CA MET A 312 7.62 0.70 -28.57
C MET A 312 6.76 0.17 -29.72
N LYS A 313 5.78 0.95 -30.20
CA LYS A 313 5.11 0.68 -31.48
C LYS A 313 5.62 1.61 -32.56
N LEU A 314 5.97 1.04 -33.71
CA LEU A 314 6.21 1.77 -34.94
C LEU A 314 4.88 1.95 -35.68
N VAL A 315 4.48 3.20 -35.89
CA VAL A 315 3.26 3.55 -36.63
C VAL A 315 3.64 3.90 -38.06
N VAL A 316 3.15 3.13 -39.03
CA VAL A 316 3.40 3.34 -40.46
C VAL A 316 2.20 4.04 -41.08
N HIS A 317 2.42 5.26 -41.58
CA HIS A 317 1.39 6.08 -42.21
C HIS A 317 1.44 5.93 -43.74
N PRO A 318 0.32 5.68 -44.43
CA PRO A 318 0.30 5.56 -45.89
C PRO A 318 0.74 6.87 -46.58
N GLY A 319 1.51 6.74 -47.68
CA GLY A 319 2.10 7.85 -48.43
C GLY A 319 1.08 8.80 -49.09
N SER A 320 1.49 10.07 -49.27
CA SER A 320 0.63 11.24 -49.53
C SER A 320 0.10 11.45 -50.96
N ASP A 321 0.01 10.42 -51.80
CA ASP A 321 -0.51 10.61 -53.15
C ASP A 321 -2.05 10.48 -53.13
N GLU A 322 -2.70 11.62 -52.88
CA GLU A 322 -4.15 11.89 -52.81
C GLU A 322 -4.91 11.32 -51.61
N LEU A 323 -5.21 12.19 -50.64
CA LEU A 323 -6.13 11.91 -49.54
C LEU A 323 -7.58 12.23 -49.98
N PRO A 324 -8.50 11.25 -50.06
CA PRO A 324 -9.91 11.53 -50.36
C PRO A 324 -10.53 12.37 -49.24
N LYS A 325 -11.39 13.34 -49.60
CA LYS A 325 -12.07 14.28 -48.66
C LYS A 325 -12.94 13.62 -47.57
N SER A 326 -13.03 12.29 -47.51
CA SER A 326 -13.76 11.51 -46.51
C SER A 326 -12.81 10.92 -45.45
N TRP A 327 -12.04 11.78 -44.77
CA TRP A 327 -11.10 11.40 -43.72
C TRP A 327 -11.78 11.39 -42.35
N THR A 328 -12.18 10.21 -41.86
CA THR A 328 -12.62 10.02 -40.46
C THR A 328 -12.16 8.73 -39.78
N LYS A 329 -11.28 7.90 -40.37
CA LYS A 329 -10.71 6.73 -39.67
C LYS A 329 -9.23 6.51 -40.01
N ASP A 330 -8.41 6.42 -38.97
CA ASP A 330 -6.97 6.14 -38.96
C ASP A 330 -6.66 4.83 -39.74
N LEU A 331 -5.95 4.94 -40.87
CA LEU A 331 -5.49 3.81 -41.71
C LEU A 331 -4.04 3.39 -41.35
N SER A 332 -3.45 3.95 -40.31
CA SER A 332 -2.07 3.66 -39.94
C SER A 332 -1.93 2.29 -39.30
N GLU A 333 -0.93 1.54 -39.76
CA GLU A 333 -0.62 0.22 -39.23
C GLU A 333 0.36 0.34 -38.06
N ARG A 334 0.10 -0.39 -36.98
CA ARG A 334 0.90 -0.38 -35.77
C ARG A 334 1.67 -1.69 -35.67
N TYR A 335 3.00 -1.59 -35.63
CA TYR A 335 3.89 -2.73 -35.52
C TYR A 335 4.62 -2.66 -34.18
N SER A 336 4.68 -3.76 -33.44
CA SER A 336 5.57 -3.87 -32.29
C SER A 336 7.01 -3.65 -32.78
N ALA A 337 7.76 -2.76 -32.13
CA ALA A 337 9.18 -2.47 -32.39
C ALA A 337 10.02 -2.56 -31.11
N ARG A 338 11.30 -2.95 -31.24
CA ARG A 338 12.30 -2.93 -30.17
C ARG A 338 13.56 -2.21 -30.64
N ILE A 339 14.10 -1.32 -29.81
CA ILE A 339 15.37 -0.64 -30.09
C ILE A 339 16.50 -1.65 -30.00
N CYS A 340 17.22 -1.81 -31.11
CA CYS A 340 18.44 -2.61 -31.17
C CYS A 340 19.62 -1.78 -30.61
N HIS A 341 20.19 -2.23 -29.50
CA HIS A 341 21.39 -1.64 -28.90
C HIS A 341 22.67 -2.46 -29.18
N ASP A 342 22.54 -3.66 -29.76
CA ASP A 342 23.66 -4.57 -29.99
C ASP A 342 24.51 -4.09 -31.19
N HIS A 343 25.79 -3.84 -30.93
CA HIS A 343 26.75 -3.45 -31.95
C HIS A 343 26.92 -4.52 -33.04
N ASP A 344 26.73 -5.80 -32.75
CA ASP A 344 26.91 -6.88 -33.73
C ASP A 344 25.69 -7.03 -34.67
N GLU A 345 24.47 -6.76 -34.20
CA GLU A 345 23.27 -6.65 -35.05
C GLU A 345 23.31 -5.42 -35.98
N VAL A 346 23.84 -4.29 -35.49
CA VAL A 346 24.09 -3.09 -36.31
C VAL A 346 25.19 -3.32 -37.35
N ARG A 347 26.24 -4.11 -37.01
CA ARG A 347 27.31 -4.47 -37.96
C ARG A 347 26.82 -5.37 -39.09
N LEU A 348 25.79 -6.19 -38.86
CA LEU A 348 25.11 -6.98 -39.89
C LEU A 348 24.43 -6.08 -40.93
N LEU A 349 23.85 -4.94 -40.52
CA LEU A 349 23.27 -3.94 -41.43
C LEU A 349 24.33 -3.24 -42.29
N ASN A 350 25.50 -2.91 -41.73
CA ASN A 350 26.61 -2.29 -42.47
C ASN A 350 27.14 -3.16 -43.63
N ARG A 351 26.86 -4.46 -43.61
CA ARG A 351 27.29 -5.43 -44.63
C ARG A 351 26.14 -5.93 -45.50
N HIS A 352 24.91 -5.46 -45.29
CA HIS A 352 23.75 -5.89 -46.08
C HIS A 352 23.74 -5.15 -47.43
N PRO A 353 23.99 -5.84 -48.57
CA PRO A 353 23.83 -5.21 -49.88
C PRO A 353 22.34 -4.91 -50.10
N LEU A 354 22.02 -3.71 -50.61
CA LEU A 354 20.66 -3.39 -51.03
C LEU A 354 20.26 -4.37 -52.14
N THR A 355 19.22 -5.16 -51.93
CA THR A 355 18.70 -6.10 -52.93
C THR A 355 17.33 -5.68 -53.43
N GLU A 356 16.90 -6.19 -54.59
CA GLU A 356 15.58 -5.91 -55.18
C GLU A 356 14.38 -6.29 -54.28
N ASN A 357 14.62 -7.05 -53.20
CA ASN A 357 13.60 -7.47 -52.24
C ASN A 357 13.55 -6.59 -50.96
N ASP A 358 14.34 -5.52 -50.88
CA ASP A 358 14.31 -4.61 -49.75
C ASP A 358 13.18 -3.57 -49.91
N PHE A 359 12.34 -3.43 -48.89
CA PHE A 359 11.15 -2.60 -48.94
C PHE A 359 11.49 -1.16 -48.51
N VAL A 360 11.80 -0.30 -49.50
CA VAL A 360 11.84 1.15 -49.29
C VAL A 360 10.42 1.68 -49.34
N ILE A 361 9.74 1.74 -48.20
CA ILE A 361 8.45 2.41 -48.16
C ILE A 361 8.70 3.92 -48.12
N ARG A 362 8.17 4.69 -49.08
CA ARG A 362 8.09 6.18 -49.00
C ARG A 362 7.11 6.68 -47.92
N ASN A 363 6.74 5.81 -46.99
CA ASN A 363 5.81 6.11 -45.92
C ASN A 363 6.51 6.86 -44.80
N ARG A 364 5.76 7.74 -44.16
CA ARG A 364 6.19 8.41 -42.93
C ARG A 364 5.96 7.43 -41.78
N VAL A 365 6.91 7.34 -40.87
CA VAL A 365 6.73 6.59 -39.62
C VAL A 365 6.75 7.55 -38.44
N SER A 366 5.98 7.22 -37.42
CA SER A 366 6.11 7.82 -36.10
C SER A 366 6.18 6.73 -35.02
N PHE A 367 6.47 7.14 -33.79
CA PHE A 367 6.60 6.23 -32.66
C PHE A 367 5.42 6.40 -31.71
N GLU A 368 4.82 5.30 -31.27
CA GLU A 368 3.85 5.25 -30.19
C GLU A 368 4.49 4.51 -29.01
N TRP A 369 4.54 5.17 -27.85
CA TRP A 369 5.24 4.68 -26.66
C TRP A 369 4.27 3.98 -25.71
N ASP A 370 4.63 2.79 -25.20
CA ASP A 370 3.87 2.15 -24.12
C ASP A 370 4.43 2.56 -22.76
N LEU A 371 3.81 3.59 -22.18
CA LEU A 371 4.17 4.12 -20.87
C LEU A 371 3.53 3.35 -19.70
N GLN A 372 2.90 2.21 -19.97
CA GLN A 372 2.14 1.44 -18.98
C GLN A 372 1.15 2.32 -18.20
N LEU A 373 0.45 3.22 -18.91
CA LEU A 373 -0.52 4.14 -18.28
C LEU A 373 -1.60 3.41 -17.47
N HIS A 374 -1.88 2.16 -17.82
CA HIS A 374 -2.80 1.30 -17.08
C HIS A 374 -2.33 1.00 -15.64
N GLU A 375 -1.01 0.95 -15.40
CA GLU A 375 -0.40 0.74 -14.10
C GLU A 375 -0.63 1.95 -13.19
N ALA A 376 -0.27 3.13 -13.69
CA ALA A 376 -0.52 4.39 -13.00
C ALA A 376 -2.02 4.62 -12.76
N LYS A 377 -2.86 4.32 -13.77
CA LYS A 377 -4.31 4.39 -13.64
C LYS A 377 -4.82 3.48 -12.53
N ARG A 378 -4.35 2.22 -12.44
CA ARG A 378 -4.72 1.31 -11.35
C ARG A 378 -4.42 1.93 -10.00
N GLN A 379 -3.20 2.44 -9.82
CA GLN A 379 -2.78 3.01 -8.55
C GLN A 379 -3.60 4.26 -8.20
N VAL A 380 -3.85 5.15 -9.17
CA VAL A 380 -4.72 6.33 -8.97
C VAL A 380 -6.14 5.93 -8.60
N ASP A 381 -6.74 4.98 -9.31
CA ASP A 381 -8.09 4.49 -9.04
C ASP A 381 -8.16 3.90 -7.62
N ALA A 382 -7.17 3.08 -7.23
CA ALA A 382 -7.09 2.51 -5.89
C ALA A 382 -6.93 3.55 -4.76
N VAL A 383 -6.21 4.65 -5.03
CA VAL A 383 -6.10 5.77 -4.08
C VAL A 383 -7.44 6.54 -4.02
N CYS A 384 -8.12 6.72 -5.15
CA CYS A 384 -9.42 7.39 -5.19
C CYS A 384 -10.53 6.60 -4.48
N ASP A 385 -10.40 5.27 -4.39
CA ASP A 385 -11.30 4.42 -3.61
C ASP A 385 -11.25 4.71 -2.09
N LEU A 386 -10.30 5.53 -1.63
CA LEU A 386 -10.20 6.04 -0.27
C LEU A 386 -10.91 7.39 -0.09
N LEU A 387 -11.66 7.90 -1.07
CA LEU A 387 -12.54 9.04 -0.87
C LEU A 387 -13.81 8.61 -0.11
N PRO A 388 -14.42 9.48 0.71
CA PRO A 388 -15.67 9.19 1.41
C PRO A 388 -16.83 8.76 0.51
N SER A 389 -16.82 9.18 -0.76
CA SER A 389 -17.85 8.87 -1.75
C SER A 389 -17.63 7.54 -2.47
N ALA A 390 -16.54 6.82 -2.21
CA ALA A 390 -16.22 5.58 -2.87
C ALA A 390 -17.14 4.43 -2.42
N VAL A 391 -17.38 3.48 -3.33
CA VAL A 391 -18.13 2.26 -3.02
C VAL A 391 -17.23 1.20 -2.39
N PRO A 392 -17.74 0.31 -1.53
CA PRO A 392 -16.95 -0.77 -0.96
C PRO A 392 -16.40 -1.73 -2.03
N ASN A 393 -15.10 -1.98 -1.99
CA ASN A 393 -14.40 -2.87 -2.94
C ASN A 393 -14.56 -4.35 -2.62
N HIS A 394 -15.03 -4.74 -1.43
CA HIS A 394 -15.24 -6.14 -1.06
C HIS A 394 -16.72 -6.44 -0.82
N LEU A 395 -17.18 -7.52 -1.47
CA LEU A 395 -18.48 -8.11 -1.21
C LEU A 395 -18.30 -9.10 -0.06
N PHE A 396 -18.73 -8.72 1.14
CA PHE A 396 -18.87 -9.65 2.27
C PHE A 396 -20.02 -10.64 1.98
N CYS A 397 -19.80 -11.54 1.02
CA CYS A 397 -20.70 -12.65 0.75
C CYS A 397 -20.28 -13.81 1.64
N ASP A 398 -20.99 -13.97 2.76
CA ASP A 398 -20.80 -15.11 3.65
C ASP A 398 -21.51 -16.35 3.06
N GLN A 399 -20.88 -16.99 2.09
CA GLN A 399 -21.34 -18.30 1.61
C GLN A 399 -20.83 -19.39 2.57
N GLY A 400 -21.48 -19.55 3.72
CA GLY A 400 -21.26 -20.76 4.53
C GLY A 400 -21.63 -20.68 6.01
N HIS A 401 -21.48 -19.53 6.67
CA HIS A 401 -21.89 -19.37 8.05
C HIS A 401 -23.22 -18.62 8.15
N LYS A 402 -24.27 -19.30 8.63
CA LYS A 402 -25.50 -18.66 9.08
C LYS A 402 -25.18 -17.80 10.31
N GLY A 403 -24.66 -16.59 10.10
CA GLY A 403 -24.32 -15.70 11.20
C GLY A 403 -23.58 -14.45 10.76
N SER A 404 -24.35 -13.44 10.36
CA SER A 404 -23.97 -12.02 10.23
C SER A 404 -23.48 -11.57 8.85
N GLU A 405 -24.42 -11.26 7.96
CA GLU A 405 -24.20 -10.17 7.00
C GLU A 405 -23.74 -8.93 7.80
N LEU A 406 -22.53 -8.42 7.56
CA LEU A 406 -22.15 -7.12 8.12
C LEU A 406 -23.13 -6.07 7.56
N SER A 407 -23.89 -5.43 8.44
CA SER A 407 -24.81 -4.34 8.09
C SER A 407 -24.08 -3.23 7.32
N ALA A 408 -24.83 -2.48 6.50
CA ALA A 408 -24.27 -1.34 5.76
C ALA A 408 -23.53 -0.34 6.69
N GLY A 409 -24.05 -0.12 7.90
CA GLY A 409 -23.42 0.71 8.93
C GLY A 409 -22.04 0.21 9.38
N ASN A 410 -21.84 -1.10 9.51
CA ASN A 410 -20.53 -1.65 9.85
C ASN A 410 -19.52 -1.47 8.70
N LYS A 411 -19.97 -1.56 7.43
CA LYS A 411 -19.09 -1.34 6.28
C LYS A 411 -18.60 0.11 6.22
N ALA A 412 -19.50 1.08 6.39
CA ALA A 412 -19.14 2.50 6.40
C ALA A 412 -18.17 2.85 7.54
N LEU A 413 -18.37 2.26 8.73
CA LEU A 413 -17.44 2.38 9.85
C LEU A 413 -16.05 1.84 9.49
N MET A 414 -15.96 0.61 8.94
CA MET A 414 -14.69 0.00 8.56
C MET A 414 -13.96 0.80 7.48
N MET A 415 -14.67 1.33 6.49
CA MET A 415 -14.08 2.22 5.48
C MET A 415 -13.53 3.50 6.12
N SER A 416 -14.25 4.07 7.08
CA SER A 416 -13.80 5.29 7.78
C SER A 416 -12.57 5.04 8.66
N LEU A 417 -12.55 3.93 9.40
CA LEU A 417 -11.36 3.48 10.13
C LEU A 417 -10.18 3.19 9.18
N HIS A 418 -10.43 2.68 7.97
CA HIS A 418 -9.38 2.48 6.98
C HIS A 418 -8.74 3.79 6.56
N ARG A 419 -9.57 4.80 6.23
CA ARG A 419 -9.09 6.12 5.86
C ARG A 419 -8.31 6.76 7.01
N ASP A 420 -8.78 6.66 8.25
CA ASP A 420 -8.06 7.15 9.44
C ASP A 420 -6.67 6.52 9.57
N LEU A 421 -6.57 5.19 9.40
CA LEU A 421 -5.30 4.47 9.42
C LEU A 421 -4.35 4.96 8.32
N LEU A 422 -4.84 5.07 7.08
CA LEU A 422 -4.02 5.46 5.92
C LEU A 422 -3.70 6.95 5.88
N ARG A 423 -4.47 7.79 6.58
CA ARG A 423 -4.13 9.19 6.82
C ARG A 423 -3.04 9.38 7.85
N GLY A 424 -2.86 8.45 8.79
CA GLY A 424 -1.83 8.53 9.83
C GLY A 424 -2.02 9.64 10.87
N ASP A 425 -3.20 10.28 10.92
CA ASP A 425 -3.52 11.32 11.92
C ASP A 425 -4.20 10.73 13.18
N GLY A 426 -4.46 9.41 13.21
CA GLY A 426 -5.23 8.73 14.25
C GLY A 426 -6.73 8.69 13.95
N PHE A 427 -7.52 8.25 14.93
CA PHE A 427 -8.92 7.84 14.75
C PHE A 427 -9.95 8.82 15.35
N TRP A 428 -9.52 10.05 15.68
CA TRP A 428 -10.38 11.07 16.32
C TRP A 428 -11.67 11.31 15.53
N GLN A 429 -11.56 11.49 14.21
CA GLN A 429 -12.70 11.83 13.37
C GLN A 429 -13.75 10.70 13.36
N THR A 430 -13.33 9.45 13.14
CA THR A 430 -14.27 8.33 13.14
C THR A 430 -14.82 8.02 14.53
N MET A 431 -13.97 7.98 15.56
CA MET A 431 -14.38 7.60 16.93
C MET A 431 -15.30 8.63 17.59
N MET A 432 -15.19 9.92 17.24
CA MET A 432 -16.04 10.99 17.77
C MET A 432 -17.33 11.23 16.95
N SER A 433 -17.42 10.69 15.74
CA SER A 433 -18.52 10.94 14.79
C SER A 433 -19.62 9.86 14.83
N VAL A 434 -19.53 8.83 15.70
CA VAL A 434 -20.49 7.71 15.73
C VAL A 434 -21.87 8.15 16.22
N THR A 435 -22.60 8.80 15.32
CA THR A 435 -24.00 9.21 15.41
C THR A 435 -24.73 8.86 14.12
N SER A 436 -24.11 8.97 12.94
CA SER A 436 -24.83 8.76 11.66
C SER A 436 -25.06 7.31 11.23
N ALA A 437 -24.21 6.34 11.60
CA ALA A 437 -24.35 4.95 11.12
C ALA A 437 -25.35 4.11 11.93
N VAL A 438 -25.71 4.55 13.13
CA VAL A 438 -26.65 3.84 14.03
C VAL A 438 -28.04 4.50 14.00
N ASP A 439 -28.14 5.79 13.67
CA ASP A 439 -29.43 6.50 13.55
C ASP A 439 -30.27 6.03 12.34
N GLU A 440 -29.65 5.53 11.26
CA GLU A 440 -30.38 4.83 10.18
C GLU A 440 -31.05 3.52 10.65
N MET A 441 -30.61 2.95 11.77
CA MET A 441 -31.23 1.78 12.40
C MET A 441 -32.49 2.14 13.20
N ALA A 442 -32.59 3.37 13.71
CA ALA A 442 -33.74 3.85 14.46
C ALA A 442 -34.86 4.39 13.56
N GLY A 443 -34.53 4.91 12.37
CA GLY A 443 -35.50 5.48 11.43
C GLY A 443 -36.47 4.49 10.78
N ASN A 444 -36.20 3.18 10.84
CA ASN A 444 -37.02 2.14 10.20
C ASN A 444 -37.99 1.40 11.15
N MET A 445 -38.03 1.76 12.43
CA MET A 445 -39.05 1.29 13.37
C MET A 445 -39.80 2.51 13.89
N GLY A 446 -41.01 2.74 13.37
CA GLY A 446 -41.86 3.87 13.71
C GLY A 446 -42.24 3.95 15.19
N ALA A 447 -41.33 4.47 16.02
CA ALA A 447 -41.60 4.87 17.40
C ALA A 447 -41.62 6.41 17.48
N PRO A 448 -42.59 7.01 18.20
CA PRO A 448 -42.78 8.45 18.19
C PRO A 448 -41.66 9.16 18.95
N ASN A 449 -41.21 10.29 18.39
CA ASN A 449 -40.27 11.24 18.98
C ASN A 449 -40.69 11.65 20.41
N THR A 450 -40.06 11.07 21.42
CA THR A 450 -39.88 11.71 22.73
C THR A 450 -38.46 12.27 22.80
N GLY A 451 -38.34 13.58 22.98
CA GLY A 451 -37.10 14.37 22.90
C GLY A 451 -36.03 14.00 23.94
N GLY A 452 -35.44 12.82 23.83
CA GLY A 452 -34.20 12.45 24.51
C GLY A 452 -33.00 12.97 23.73
N GLN A 453 -32.02 13.52 24.45
CA GLN A 453 -30.71 13.88 23.91
C GLN A 453 -30.14 12.71 23.10
N VAL A 454 -29.81 12.95 21.83
CA VAL A 454 -29.05 12.01 20.98
C VAL A 454 -27.74 11.73 21.69
N GLN A 455 -27.65 10.59 22.37
CA GLN A 455 -26.46 10.20 23.11
C GLN A 455 -25.42 9.78 22.07
N ARG A 456 -24.44 10.66 21.82
CA ARG A 456 -23.27 10.34 20.97
C ARG A 456 -22.66 9.03 21.45
N LEU A 457 -22.80 7.98 20.67
CA LEU A 457 -22.05 6.75 20.91
C LEU A 457 -20.58 7.09 20.58
N ILE A 458 -19.69 6.87 21.53
CA ILE A 458 -18.25 7.00 21.29
C ILE A 458 -17.75 5.59 21.09
N LEU A 459 -17.02 5.32 20.01
CA LEU A 459 -16.33 4.03 19.90
C LEU A 459 -15.22 4.02 20.96
N PRO A 460 -15.28 3.18 22.01
CA PRO A 460 -14.35 3.30 23.12
C PRO A 460 -12.95 2.77 22.76
N MET A 461 -12.90 1.79 21.85
CA MET A 461 -11.67 1.12 21.41
C MET A 461 -11.80 0.65 19.96
N LEU A 462 -10.66 0.55 19.27
CA LEU A 462 -10.62 -0.07 17.95
C LEU A 462 -10.99 -1.56 18.03
N PRO A 463 -11.75 -2.11 17.06
CA PRO A 463 -11.96 -3.54 16.94
C PRO A 463 -10.61 -4.26 16.88
N SER A 464 -10.47 -5.42 17.51
CA SER A 464 -9.24 -6.19 17.48
C SER A 464 -9.46 -7.63 17.04
N VAL A 465 -8.42 -8.23 16.46
CA VAL A 465 -8.41 -9.61 16.01
C VAL A 465 -7.38 -10.38 16.83
N ASN A 466 -7.78 -11.55 17.34
CA ASN A 466 -6.90 -12.51 17.97
C ASN A 466 -6.62 -13.65 17.00
N TYR A 467 -5.41 -13.69 16.44
CA TYR A 467 -5.01 -14.71 15.46
C TYR A 467 -4.69 -16.08 16.06
N PHE A 468 -4.62 -16.16 17.40
CA PHE A 468 -4.41 -17.39 18.16
C PHE A 468 -5.62 -17.75 19.02
N LYS A 469 -6.81 -17.24 18.68
CA LYS A 469 -8.04 -17.62 19.38
C LYS A 469 -8.25 -19.13 19.23
N ASP A 470 -8.53 -19.79 20.34
CA ASP A 470 -8.79 -21.23 20.33
C ASP A 470 -10.12 -21.51 19.62
N ASN A 471 -10.02 -21.91 18.37
CA ASN A 471 -11.15 -22.27 17.52
C ASN A 471 -11.48 -23.78 17.62
N GLY A 472 -11.11 -24.43 18.73
CA GLY A 472 -11.27 -25.87 18.95
C GLY A 472 -10.11 -26.72 18.43
N ILE A 473 -9.04 -26.08 17.93
CA ILE A 473 -7.82 -26.76 17.45
C ILE A 473 -6.71 -26.55 18.48
N SER A 474 -6.84 -27.25 19.60
CA SER A 474 -5.86 -27.20 20.69
C SER A 474 -4.46 -27.59 20.21
N GLY A 475 -3.46 -26.79 20.58
CA GLY A 475 -2.04 -26.95 20.25
C GLY A 475 -1.61 -26.45 18.87
N TRP A 476 -2.51 -25.91 18.03
CA TRP A 476 -2.13 -25.40 16.69
C TRP A 476 -1.25 -24.16 16.78
N ALA A 477 -1.61 -23.23 17.67
CA ALA A 477 -0.79 -22.05 17.95
C ALA A 477 0.63 -22.44 18.41
N ASP A 478 0.75 -23.47 19.25
CA ASP A 478 2.04 -23.94 19.73
C ASP A 478 2.86 -24.61 18.61
N ALA A 479 2.22 -25.35 17.72
CA ALA A 479 2.86 -25.92 16.54
C ALA A 479 3.37 -24.83 15.58
N LEU A 480 2.56 -23.79 15.32
CA LEU A 480 2.98 -22.62 14.52
C LEU A 480 4.18 -21.91 15.15
N LEU A 481 4.12 -21.63 16.45
CA LEU A 481 5.19 -20.95 17.17
C LEU A 481 6.46 -21.83 17.24
N SER A 482 6.36 -23.15 17.17
CA SER A 482 7.54 -24.03 17.13
C SER A 482 8.38 -23.92 15.84
N GLU A 483 7.89 -23.24 14.80
CA GLU A 483 8.69 -22.90 13.62
C GLU A 483 9.56 -21.67 13.85
N VAL A 484 9.15 -20.77 14.76
CA VAL A 484 9.90 -19.54 15.02
C VAL A 484 10.95 -19.76 16.12
N ALA A 485 12.01 -18.95 16.08
CA ALA A 485 13.06 -18.97 17.08
C ALA A 485 12.48 -18.80 18.50
N GLU A 486 13.08 -19.45 19.50
CA GLU A 486 12.60 -19.40 20.90
C GLU A 486 12.45 -17.96 21.42
N ALA A 487 13.35 -17.05 20.98
CA ALA A 487 13.31 -15.63 21.30
C ALA A 487 12.04 -14.92 20.79
N ASP A 488 11.44 -15.41 19.71
CA ASP A 488 10.25 -14.85 19.08
C ASP A 488 8.95 -15.52 19.54
N GLN A 489 8.98 -16.74 20.08
CA GLN A 489 7.76 -17.50 20.39
C GLN A 489 6.76 -16.77 21.30
N ARG A 490 7.21 -16.35 22.49
CA ARG A 490 6.33 -15.65 23.44
C ARG A 490 5.96 -14.23 22.96
N PRO A 491 6.92 -13.40 22.52
CA PRO A 491 6.59 -12.06 22.05
C PRO A 491 5.66 -12.06 20.83
N LEU A 492 5.89 -12.94 19.84
CA LEU A 492 5.03 -13.05 18.66
C LEU A 492 3.62 -13.52 19.03
N ARG A 493 3.50 -14.45 19.98
CA ARG A 493 2.19 -14.85 20.52
C ARG A 493 1.45 -13.65 21.08
N TYR A 494 2.11 -12.85 21.91
CA TYR A 494 1.50 -11.65 22.49
C TYR A 494 1.12 -10.63 21.41
N TYR A 495 2.00 -10.41 20.43
CA TYR A 495 1.74 -9.55 19.27
C TYR A 495 0.44 -9.98 18.58
N LEU A 496 0.37 -11.21 18.07
CA LEU A 496 -0.76 -11.67 17.25
C LEU A 496 -2.06 -11.96 18.04
N SER A 497 -2.02 -12.01 19.37
CA SER A 497 -3.20 -12.31 20.20
C SER A 497 -4.19 -11.15 20.32
N ASN A 498 -3.78 -9.92 20.05
CA ASN A 498 -4.66 -8.75 20.11
C ASN A 498 -4.16 -7.67 19.15
N ARG A 499 -4.51 -7.80 17.86
CA ARG A 499 -4.16 -6.84 16.81
C ARG A 499 -5.32 -5.89 16.53
N PRO A 500 -5.21 -4.59 16.89
CA PRO A 500 -6.19 -3.58 16.49
C PRO A 500 -6.35 -3.56 14.98
N LEU A 501 -7.61 -3.52 14.52
CA LEU A 501 -8.04 -3.59 13.13
C LEU A 501 -7.61 -4.87 12.38
N GLY A 502 -7.05 -5.86 13.07
CA GLY A 502 -6.32 -6.95 12.44
C GLY A 502 -5.07 -6.47 11.67
N PHE A 503 -4.59 -5.25 11.91
CA PHE A 503 -3.45 -4.69 11.22
C PHE A 503 -2.14 -4.93 12.00
N GLY A 504 -1.13 -5.45 11.32
CA GLY A 504 0.18 -5.74 11.91
C GLY A 504 1.33 -5.45 10.94
N ILE A 505 2.46 -5.05 11.51
CA ILE A 505 3.70 -4.77 10.80
C ILE A 505 4.79 -5.61 11.45
N ILE A 506 5.48 -6.42 10.65
CA ILE A 506 6.59 -7.27 11.09
C ILE A 506 7.83 -6.84 10.32
N THR A 507 8.91 -6.50 11.00
CA THR A 507 10.17 -6.12 10.37
C THR A 507 11.30 -7.06 10.74
N SER A 508 12.15 -7.33 9.76
CA SER A 508 13.38 -8.09 9.96
C SER A 508 14.59 -7.15 9.88
N GLY A 509 15.54 -7.33 10.79
CA GLY A 509 16.80 -6.58 10.74
C GLY A 509 17.68 -7.01 9.56
N PRO A 510 18.68 -6.19 9.17
CA PRO A 510 19.50 -6.41 7.97
C PRO A 510 20.34 -7.70 7.96
N ASN A 511 20.49 -8.37 9.12
CA ASN A 511 21.22 -9.64 9.26
C ASN A 511 20.31 -10.81 9.68
N SER A 512 18.99 -10.64 9.65
CA SER A 512 18.04 -11.71 9.97
C SER A 512 17.89 -12.61 8.75
N ASN A 513 18.60 -13.74 8.75
CA ASN A 513 18.42 -14.79 7.75
C ASN A 513 17.21 -15.66 8.14
N ASP A 514 16.32 -15.91 7.18
CA ASP A 514 15.36 -17.01 7.18
C ASP A 514 14.56 -17.27 8.46
N THR A 515 13.94 -16.22 9.04
CA THR A 515 13.00 -16.44 10.14
C THR A 515 11.57 -16.67 9.58
N PRO A 516 10.92 -17.82 9.83
CA PRO A 516 9.56 -18.11 9.37
C PRO A 516 8.48 -17.30 10.13
N VAL A 517 8.83 -16.20 10.78
CA VAL A 517 7.92 -15.37 11.59
C VAL A 517 6.76 -14.84 10.74
N PHE A 518 7.06 -14.27 9.58
CA PHE A 518 5.99 -13.72 8.72
C PHE A 518 5.10 -14.80 8.12
N PRO A 519 5.62 -15.89 7.51
CA PRO A 519 4.80 -17.03 7.11
C PRO A 519 3.95 -17.61 8.26
N ALA A 520 4.50 -17.78 9.46
CA ALA A 520 3.76 -18.27 10.62
C ALA A 520 2.64 -17.31 11.05
N ALA A 521 2.88 -16.00 11.01
CA ALA A 521 1.86 -14.98 11.29
C ALA A 521 0.72 -15.01 10.26
N VAL A 522 1.05 -15.22 8.98
CA VAL A 522 0.06 -15.33 7.90
C VAL A 522 -0.75 -16.62 8.01
N LEU A 523 -0.14 -17.73 8.42
CA LEU A 523 -0.86 -18.99 8.70
C LEU A 523 -1.76 -18.87 9.94
N ALA A 524 -1.36 -18.10 10.96
CA ALA A 524 -2.22 -17.77 12.10
C ALA A 524 -3.42 -16.90 11.66
N MET A 525 -3.18 -15.93 10.78
CA MET A 525 -4.25 -15.15 10.13
C MET A 525 -5.19 -16.06 9.34
N HIS A 526 -4.67 -16.91 8.47
CA HIS A 526 -5.46 -17.87 7.69
C HIS A 526 -6.34 -18.77 8.57
N ALA A 527 -5.80 -19.30 9.67
CA ALA A 527 -6.55 -20.12 10.62
C ALA A 527 -7.70 -19.36 11.32
N THR A 528 -7.65 -18.03 11.33
CA THR A 528 -8.63 -17.17 12.00
C THR A 528 -9.66 -16.58 11.02
N VAL A 529 -9.20 -16.09 9.87
CA VAL A 529 -10.04 -15.35 8.91
C VAL A 529 -10.39 -16.16 7.67
N GLY A 530 -9.80 -17.34 7.50
CA GLY A 530 -9.96 -18.17 6.31
C GLY A 530 -9.06 -17.69 5.17
N THR A 531 -9.65 -17.42 4.02
CA THR A 531 -8.92 -17.21 2.77
C THR A 531 -8.08 -15.92 2.74
N VAL A 532 -6.79 -16.06 2.39
CA VAL A 532 -5.82 -14.94 2.37
C VAL A 532 -5.39 -14.63 0.94
N MET A 533 -5.30 -13.33 0.63
CA MET A 533 -4.62 -12.84 -0.56
C MET A 533 -3.22 -12.37 -0.17
N ALA A 534 -2.20 -13.04 -0.70
CA ALA A 534 -0.80 -12.75 -0.45
C ALA A 534 -0.18 -12.01 -1.65
N SER A 535 0.71 -11.05 -1.37
CA SER A 535 1.31 -10.22 -2.42
C SER A 535 2.74 -9.77 -2.07
N GLY A 536 3.39 -9.20 -3.08
CA GLY A 536 4.73 -8.62 -3.01
C GLY A 536 4.94 -7.67 -4.20
N PRO A 537 5.96 -6.80 -4.15
CA PRO A 537 6.18 -5.76 -5.15
C PRO A 537 6.59 -6.32 -6.53
N THR A 538 7.17 -7.52 -6.57
CA THR A 538 7.67 -8.14 -7.81
C THR A 538 7.28 -9.63 -7.87
N PRO A 539 7.26 -10.24 -9.07
CA PRO A 539 7.06 -11.68 -9.20
C PRO A 539 8.06 -12.50 -8.38
N ALA A 540 9.33 -12.10 -8.34
CA ALA A 540 10.36 -12.77 -7.54
C ALA A 540 10.04 -12.78 -6.02
N ALA A 541 9.56 -11.65 -5.49
CA ALA A 541 9.12 -11.56 -4.10
C ALA A 541 7.91 -12.48 -3.83
N VAL A 542 6.94 -12.48 -4.74
CA VAL A 542 5.75 -13.36 -4.66
C VAL A 542 6.16 -14.85 -4.70
N ASN A 543 7.12 -15.22 -5.54
CA ASN A 543 7.61 -16.60 -5.66
C ASN A 543 8.23 -17.07 -4.34
N LYS A 544 9.15 -16.28 -3.78
CA LYS A 544 9.78 -16.57 -2.48
C LYS A 544 8.73 -16.69 -1.38
N PHE A 545 7.82 -15.72 -1.30
CA PHE A 545 6.80 -15.71 -0.26
C PHE A 545 5.84 -16.90 -0.34
N ALA A 546 5.40 -17.29 -1.54
CA ALA A 546 4.59 -18.48 -1.75
C ALA A 546 5.31 -19.77 -1.33
N TYR A 547 6.61 -19.87 -1.65
CA TYR A 547 7.45 -20.99 -1.23
C TYR A 547 7.58 -21.08 0.30
N ASP A 548 7.86 -19.95 0.96
CA ASP A 548 8.02 -19.90 2.42
C ASP A 548 6.71 -20.27 3.13
N LEU A 549 5.56 -19.76 2.65
CA LEU A 549 4.23 -20.11 3.17
C LEU A 549 3.94 -21.61 3.04
N HIS A 550 4.20 -22.18 1.86
CA HIS A 550 3.98 -23.60 1.62
C HIS A 550 4.86 -24.47 2.53
N THR A 551 6.14 -24.14 2.62
CA THR A 551 7.13 -24.88 3.43
C THR A 551 6.76 -24.85 4.92
N VAL A 552 6.52 -23.66 5.48
CA VAL A 552 6.13 -23.51 6.89
C VAL A 552 4.80 -24.21 7.16
N SER A 553 3.83 -24.11 6.25
CA SER A 553 2.56 -24.83 6.43
C SER A 553 2.74 -26.34 6.53
N HIS A 554 3.60 -26.94 5.71
CA HIS A 554 3.85 -28.38 5.76
C HIS A 554 4.60 -28.80 7.03
N ASN A 555 5.61 -28.03 7.44
CA ASN A 555 6.37 -28.31 8.66
C ASN A 555 5.46 -28.28 9.91
N VAL A 556 4.62 -27.26 10.02
CA VAL A 556 3.66 -27.11 11.14
C VAL A 556 2.69 -28.27 11.19
N VAL A 557 2.15 -28.67 10.04
CA VAL A 557 1.20 -29.80 9.97
C VAL A 557 1.89 -31.12 10.29
N CYS A 558 3.11 -31.35 9.81
CA CYS A 558 3.91 -32.52 10.16
C CYS A 558 4.11 -32.61 11.68
N LYS A 559 4.52 -31.52 12.34
CA LYS A 559 4.69 -31.45 13.80
C LYS A 559 3.36 -31.61 14.55
N TYR A 560 2.32 -30.90 14.12
CA TYR A 560 0.99 -30.96 14.72
C TYR A 560 0.40 -32.36 14.62
N ASN A 561 0.62 -33.09 13.54
CA ASN A 561 -0.01 -34.40 13.34
C ASN A 561 0.72 -35.56 14.05
N ILE A 562 1.83 -35.32 14.74
CA ILE A 562 2.53 -36.35 15.53
C ILE A 562 1.58 -36.90 16.60
N GLY A 563 1.39 -38.21 16.62
CA GLY A 563 0.53 -38.90 17.60
C GLY A 563 -0.99 -38.74 17.40
N ARG A 564 -1.45 -38.01 16.37
CA ARG A 564 -2.88 -37.78 16.09
C ARG A 564 -3.47 -38.81 15.11
N THR A 565 -4.70 -39.26 15.39
CA THR A 565 -5.46 -40.21 14.55
C THR A 565 -6.01 -39.55 13.29
N GLN A 566 -6.31 -40.34 12.25
CA GLN A 566 -6.78 -39.87 10.92
C GLN A 566 -7.88 -38.79 10.96
N GLY A 567 -8.89 -38.94 11.83
CA GLY A 567 -10.02 -38.00 11.92
C GLY A 567 -9.72 -36.68 12.64
N THR A 568 -8.57 -36.58 13.30
CA THR A 568 -8.14 -35.41 14.08
C THR A 568 -6.87 -34.77 13.52
N ARG A 569 -6.45 -35.14 12.30
CA ARG A 569 -5.28 -34.55 11.63
C ARG A 569 -5.66 -33.22 11.00
N SER A 570 -4.77 -32.25 11.11
CA SER A 570 -4.84 -31.02 10.32
C SER A 570 -4.22 -31.25 8.94
N ARG A 571 -4.57 -30.39 7.99
CA ARG A 571 -4.04 -30.38 6.62
C ARG A 571 -3.24 -29.12 6.36
N ALA A 572 -2.27 -29.20 5.46
CA ALA A 572 -1.54 -28.03 5.00
C ALA A 572 -2.44 -27.12 4.14
N ALA A 573 -2.20 -25.81 4.23
CA ALA A 573 -2.92 -24.82 3.44
C ALA A 573 -2.57 -24.99 1.95
N LEU A 574 -3.58 -24.92 1.09
CA LEU A 574 -3.39 -24.87 -0.35
C LEU A 574 -2.91 -23.48 -0.75
N VAL A 575 -1.60 -23.37 -0.98
CA VAL A 575 -0.94 -22.16 -1.50
C VAL A 575 -0.83 -22.26 -3.02
N ILE A 576 -1.43 -21.31 -3.72
CA ILE A 576 -1.33 -21.20 -5.19
C ILE A 576 -0.67 -19.87 -5.56
N ARG A 577 0.41 -19.97 -6.33
CA ARG A 577 1.01 -18.83 -7.03
C ARG A 577 0.22 -18.60 -8.31
N ALA A 578 -0.57 -17.53 -8.34
CA ALA A 578 -1.45 -17.26 -9.46
C ALA A 578 -0.83 -16.26 -10.45
N PHE A 579 -0.98 -16.57 -11.73
CA PHE A 579 -0.49 -15.78 -12.86
C PHE A 579 -1.58 -15.66 -13.93
N GLN A 580 -1.26 -15.02 -15.07
CA GLN A 580 -2.18 -14.93 -16.21
C GLN A 580 -2.62 -16.33 -16.67
N LEU A 581 -3.93 -16.56 -16.80
CA LEU A 581 -4.47 -17.89 -17.13
C LEU A 581 -3.99 -18.40 -18.50
N GLN A 582 -3.80 -17.50 -19.46
CA GLN A 582 -3.32 -17.87 -20.78
C GLN A 582 -1.89 -18.41 -20.72
N VAL A 583 -1.00 -17.70 -20.00
CA VAL A 583 0.39 -18.13 -19.79
C VAL A 583 0.45 -19.45 -19.03
N GLU A 584 -0.39 -19.64 -18.00
CA GLU A 584 -0.52 -20.92 -17.30
C GLU A 584 -0.94 -22.05 -18.27
N CYS A 585 -1.96 -21.81 -19.11
CA CYS A 585 -2.43 -22.80 -20.08
C CYS A 585 -1.36 -23.16 -21.12
N ASP A 586 -0.62 -22.18 -21.62
CA ASP A 586 0.46 -22.39 -22.58
C ASP A 586 1.65 -23.13 -21.93
N ALA A 587 2.04 -22.75 -20.71
CA ALA A 587 3.05 -23.47 -19.94
C ALA A 587 2.64 -24.92 -19.65
N PHE A 588 1.38 -25.15 -19.28
CA PHE A 588 0.84 -26.49 -19.08
C PHE A 588 0.94 -27.35 -20.34
N LYS A 589 0.58 -26.82 -21.52
CA LYS A 589 0.73 -27.53 -22.80
C LYS A 589 2.20 -27.81 -23.13
N SER A 590 3.11 -26.88 -22.86
CA SER A 590 4.56 -27.10 -22.99
C SER A 590 5.05 -28.23 -22.09
N LEU A 591 4.59 -28.29 -20.83
CA LEU A 591 4.90 -29.37 -19.89
C LEU A 591 4.31 -30.70 -20.32
N LEU A 592 3.11 -30.72 -20.91
CA LEU A 592 2.55 -31.92 -21.52
C LEU A 592 3.42 -32.44 -22.67
N ARG A 593 4.21 -31.59 -23.33
CA ARG A 593 5.16 -32.05 -24.35
C ARG A 593 6.47 -32.49 -23.71
N PHE A 594 7.01 -31.67 -22.82
CA PHE A 594 8.31 -31.85 -22.18
C PHE A 594 8.23 -31.58 -20.67
N LEU A 595 8.02 -32.64 -19.89
CA LEU A 595 7.85 -32.54 -18.43
C LEU A 595 9.06 -31.97 -17.68
N HIS A 596 10.26 -31.99 -18.27
CA HIS A 596 11.49 -31.50 -17.64
C HIS A 596 11.71 -29.99 -17.77
N LEU A 597 10.86 -29.26 -18.50
CA LEU A 597 11.05 -27.83 -18.72
C LEU A 597 10.95 -27.01 -17.42
N GLY A 598 10.13 -27.44 -16.46
CA GLY A 598 9.92 -26.69 -15.22
C GLY A 598 9.52 -25.24 -15.52
N ASP A 599 10.30 -24.29 -15.03
CA ASP A 599 10.09 -22.84 -15.25
C ASP A 599 10.23 -22.41 -16.71
N GLU A 600 10.98 -23.14 -17.54
CA GLU A 600 11.17 -22.86 -18.98
C GLU A 600 9.94 -23.25 -19.82
N ALA A 601 8.86 -23.70 -19.18
CA ALA A 601 7.64 -24.10 -19.88
C ALA A 601 6.83 -22.91 -20.38
N ALA A 602 6.85 -21.79 -19.67
CA ALA A 602 6.23 -20.56 -20.14
C ALA A 602 6.97 -20.06 -21.38
N SER A 603 6.23 -19.75 -22.43
CA SER A 603 6.82 -19.14 -23.62
C SER A 603 7.35 -17.74 -23.29
N ASP A 604 8.42 -17.35 -23.99
CA ASP A 604 8.81 -15.95 -24.02
C ASP A 604 7.66 -15.07 -24.53
N ASP A 605 7.73 -13.79 -24.22
CA ASP A 605 6.87 -12.79 -24.86
C ASP A 605 7.14 -12.69 -26.39
N GLU A 606 6.39 -11.83 -27.08
CA GLU A 606 6.53 -11.62 -28.53
C GLU A 606 7.98 -11.25 -28.96
N TRP A 607 8.78 -10.74 -28.03
CA TRP A 607 10.15 -10.27 -28.22
C TRP A 607 11.23 -11.24 -27.79
N GLY A 608 10.89 -12.42 -27.29
CA GLY A 608 11.87 -13.36 -26.75
C GLY A 608 12.36 -12.97 -25.36
N VAL A 609 11.62 -12.14 -24.63
CA VAL A 609 11.88 -11.85 -23.21
C VAL A 609 11.17 -12.90 -22.38
N LYS A 610 11.94 -13.56 -21.52
CA LYS A 610 11.43 -14.57 -20.62
C LYS A 610 10.42 -13.94 -19.65
N LEU A 611 9.24 -14.55 -19.54
CA LEU A 611 8.25 -14.16 -18.55
C LEU A 611 8.72 -14.57 -17.15
N ASP A 612 8.43 -13.75 -16.14
CA ASP A 612 8.74 -14.05 -14.73
C ASP A 612 7.82 -15.11 -14.10
N TRP A 613 7.38 -16.09 -14.90
CA TRP A 613 6.56 -17.20 -14.46
C TRP A 613 7.43 -18.29 -13.82
N ASN A 614 6.91 -18.98 -12.79
CA ASN A 614 7.61 -20.05 -12.08
C ASN A 614 6.70 -21.27 -11.91
N PHE A 615 7.18 -22.46 -12.22
CA PHE A 615 6.37 -23.65 -12.23
C PHE A 615 5.90 -24.07 -10.84
N HIS A 616 6.76 -24.00 -9.83
CA HIS A 616 6.43 -24.47 -8.48
C HIS A 616 5.23 -23.70 -7.88
N LEU A 617 4.25 -24.44 -7.35
CA LEU A 617 2.98 -23.91 -6.80
C LEU A 617 2.09 -23.13 -7.79
N SER A 618 2.41 -23.13 -9.09
CA SER A 618 1.54 -22.57 -10.13
C SER A 618 0.22 -23.35 -10.23
N ALA A 619 -0.78 -22.75 -10.89
CA ALA A 619 -2.01 -23.48 -11.21
C ALA A 619 -1.72 -24.71 -12.09
N SER A 620 -0.75 -24.59 -13.00
CA SER A 620 -0.26 -25.70 -13.84
C SER A 620 0.33 -26.84 -13.03
N TYR A 621 1.15 -26.54 -12.02
CA TYR A 621 1.75 -27.53 -11.12
C TYR A 621 0.68 -28.34 -10.37
N TRP A 622 -0.27 -27.64 -9.74
CA TRP A 622 -1.35 -28.30 -9.00
C TRP A 622 -2.29 -29.11 -9.91
N LEU A 623 -2.54 -28.64 -11.12
CA LEU A 623 -3.34 -29.37 -12.11
C LEU A 623 -2.65 -30.66 -12.56
N LEU A 624 -1.34 -30.63 -12.85
CA LEU A 624 -0.56 -31.83 -13.21
C LEU A 624 -0.57 -32.87 -12.08
N LEU A 625 -0.45 -32.41 -10.82
CA LEU A 625 -0.55 -33.29 -9.65
C LEU A 625 -1.93 -33.95 -9.53
N CYS A 626 -3.00 -33.18 -9.70
CA CYS A 626 -4.37 -33.70 -9.60
C CYS A 626 -4.73 -34.65 -10.76
N LEU A 627 -4.12 -34.45 -11.94
CA LEU A 627 -4.26 -35.35 -13.09
C LEU A 627 -3.42 -36.64 -12.97
N GLY A 628 -2.53 -36.73 -11.97
CA GLY A 628 -1.76 -37.92 -11.67
C GLY A 628 -0.40 -38.00 -12.36
N SER A 629 0.30 -36.87 -12.50
CA SER A 629 1.66 -36.85 -13.06
C SER A 629 2.62 -37.70 -12.22
N GLU A 630 3.35 -38.62 -12.86
CA GLU A 630 4.37 -39.45 -12.21
C GLU A 630 5.73 -38.73 -12.07
N SER A 631 5.91 -37.62 -12.78
CA SER A 631 7.16 -36.83 -12.74
C SER A 631 7.21 -35.85 -11.56
N LEU A 632 6.10 -35.68 -10.83
CA LEU A 632 6.01 -34.83 -9.65
C LEU A 632 5.79 -35.69 -8.39
N PRO A 633 6.21 -35.21 -7.20
CA PRO A 633 5.92 -35.89 -5.96
C PRO A 633 4.41 -36.11 -5.80
N PRO A 634 3.93 -37.32 -5.45
CA PRO A 634 2.50 -37.57 -5.32
C PRO A 634 1.90 -36.72 -4.20
N LEU A 635 0.61 -36.36 -4.34
CA LEU A 635 -0.14 -35.69 -3.28
C LEU A 635 0.01 -36.45 -1.97
N GLN A 636 0.54 -35.76 -0.97
CA GLN A 636 0.73 -36.29 0.35
C GLN A 636 -0.61 -36.44 1.04
N LYS A 637 -0.62 -37.32 2.04
CA LYS A 637 -1.81 -37.55 2.84
C LYS A 637 -2.27 -36.26 3.52
N ASP A 638 -1.34 -35.43 3.99
CA ASP A 638 -1.65 -34.22 4.78
C ASP A 638 -1.85 -32.95 3.92
N ASP A 639 -1.81 -33.08 2.59
CA ASP A 639 -2.21 -32.00 1.67
C ASP A 639 -3.70 -31.65 1.84
N SER A 640 -4.08 -30.46 1.40
CA SER A 640 -5.46 -29.97 1.47
C SER A 640 -6.46 -30.99 0.91
N ASN A 641 -7.54 -31.24 1.66
CA ASN A 641 -8.59 -32.18 1.25
C ASN A 641 -9.20 -31.82 -0.10
N ILE A 642 -9.27 -30.52 -0.42
CA ILE A 642 -9.79 -30.01 -1.68
C ILE A 642 -8.98 -30.56 -2.87
N LEU A 643 -7.66 -30.71 -2.75
CA LEU A 643 -6.84 -31.31 -3.81
C LEU A 643 -7.18 -32.79 -4.03
N HIS A 644 -7.46 -33.53 -2.96
CA HIS A 644 -7.90 -34.94 -3.06
C HIS A 644 -9.30 -35.05 -3.67
N GLU A 645 -10.20 -34.12 -3.35
CA GLU A 645 -11.53 -34.01 -3.96
C GLU A 645 -11.43 -33.67 -5.45
N VAL A 646 -10.60 -32.68 -5.82
CA VAL A 646 -10.35 -32.32 -7.22
C VAL A 646 -9.74 -33.51 -7.97
N LYS A 647 -8.73 -34.17 -7.42
CA LYS A 647 -8.16 -35.39 -8.03
C LYS A 647 -9.22 -36.48 -8.26
N THR A 648 -10.11 -36.69 -7.29
CA THR A 648 -11.20 -37.66 -7.41
C THR A 648 -12.22 -37.24 -8.49
N LEU A 649 -12.56 -35.95 -8.55
CA LEU A 649 -13.44 -35.38 -9.56
C LEU A 649 -12.84 -35.55 -10.97
N LEU A 650 -11.57 -35.20 -11.15
CA LEU A 650 -10.86 -35.32 -12.42
C LEU A 650 -10.73 -36.79 -12.84
N ALA A 651 -10.57 -37.73 -11.90
CA ALA A 651 -10.50 -39.15 -12.20
C ALA A 651 -11.82 -39.74 -12.74
N ARG A 652 -12.97 -39.18 -12.32
CA ARG A 652 -14.32 -39.59 -12.77
C ARG A 652 -14.74 -38.97 -14.11
N SER A 653 -13.96 -38.03 -14.63
CA SER A 653 -14.32 -37.27 -15.82
C SER A 653 -13.85 -38.00 -17.08
N ASP A 654 -14.76 -38.58 -17.85
CA ASP A 654 -14.42 -39.36 -19.05
C ASP A 654 -13.73 -38.51 -20.13
N ASN A 655 -14.14 -37.25 -20.27
CA ASN A 655 -13.54 -36.27 -21.19
C ASN A 655 -12.06 -35.95 -20.89
N LEU A 656 -11.57 -36.23 -19.67
CA LEU A 656 -10.17 -36.00 -19.29
C LEU A 656 -9.33 -37.28 -19.32
N ALA A 657 -9.90 -38.44 -19.70
CA ALA A 657 -9.21 -39.73 -19.65
C ALA A 657 -7.90 -39.75 -20.44
N ARG A 658 -7.95 -39.31 -21.71
CA ARG A 658 -6.75 -39.21 -22.57
C ARG A 658 -5.71 -38.24 -22.01
N LEU A 659 -6.14 -37.11 -21.45
CA LEU A 659 -5.24 -36.15 -20.81
C LEU A 659 -4.55 -36.77 -19.59
N ARG A 660 -5.28 -37.51 -18.74
CA ARG A 660 -4.70 -38.24 -17.60
C ARG A 660 -3.67 -39.27 -18.06
N GLU A 661 -3.98 -40.04 -19.11
CA GLU A 661 -3.05 -41.02 -19.68
C GLU A 661 -1.77 -40.36 -20.21
N ARG A 662 -1.89 -39.19 -20.85
CA ARG A 662 -0.72 -38.41 -21.28
C ARG A 662 0.09 -37.92 -20.08
N VAL A 663 -0.57 -37.33 -19.08
CA VAL A 663 0.07 -36.78 -17.88
C VAL A 663 0.78 -37.86 -17.05
N SER A 664 0.18 -39.05 -16.95
CA SER A 664 0.77 -40.20 -16.27
C SER A 664 1.82 -40.94 -17.11
N GLY A 665 2.15 -40.47 -18.32
CA GLY A 665 3.15 -41.08 -19.19
C GLY A 665 2.74 -42.40 -19.86
N LYS A 666 1.45 -42.77 -19.83
CA LYS A 666 0.94 -44.00 -20.48
C LYS A 666 0.83 -43.87 -22.00
N VAL A 667 0.63 -42.64 -22.49
CA VAL A 667 0.46 -42.30 -23.90
C VAL A 667 1.50 -41.24 -24.28
N SER A 668 2.08 -41.35 -25.47
CA SER A 668 3.07 -40.38 -25.95
C SER A 668 2.43 -39.03 -26.32
N TRP A 669 3.26 -38.00 -26.52
CA TRP A 669 2.75 -36.71 -26.98
C TRP A 669 2.12 -36.82 -28.38
N GLU A 670 2.76 -37.58 -29.27
CA GLU A 670 2.31 -37.79 -30.65
C GLU A 670 0.96 -38.51 -30.68
N GLU A 671 0.79 -39.55 -29.85
CA GLU A 671 -0.47 -40.28 -29.71
C GLU A 671 -1.58 -39.43 -29.07
N TYR A 672 -1.23 -38.56 -28.13
CA TYR A 672 -2.17 -37.64 -27.49
C TYR A 672 -2.74 -36.65 -28.51
N VAL A 673 -1.87 -35.97 -29.27
CA VAL A 673 -2.25 -34.96 -30.27
C VAL A 673 -2.94 -35.56 -31.49
N ALA A 674 -2.68 -36.84 -31.81
CA ALA A 674 -3.35 -37.54 -32.90
C ALA A 674 -4.85 -37.84 -32.65
N GLY A 675 -5.32 -37.72 -31.41
CA GLY A 675 -6.74 -37.88 -31.07
C GLY A 675 -7.39 -36.61 -30.54
N GLU A 676 -8.53 -36.76 -29.88
CA GLU A 676 -9.25 -35.63 -29.29
C GLU A 676 -8.46 -35.07 -28.09
N THR A 677 -8.07 -33.80 -28.19
CA THR A 677 -7.35 -33.06 -27.14
C THR A 677 -8.32 -32.20 -26.34
N VAL A 678 -7.96 -31.93 -25.09
CA VAL A 678 -8.73 -31.03 -24.24
C VAL A 678 -8.54 -29.59 -24.70
N ALA A 679 -9.63 -28.86 -24.90
CA ALA A 679 -9.60 -27.47 -25.32
C ALA A 679 -9.00 -26.55 -24.23
N ASP A 680 -8.30 -25.49 -24.66
CA ASP A 680 -7.69 -24.50 -23.78
C ASP A 680 -8.67 -23.90 -22.77
N SER A 681 -9.91 -23.64 -23.20
CA SER A 681 -10.97 -23.13 -22.32
C SER A 681 -11.29 -24.05 -21.14
N GLU A 682 -11.19 -25.37 -21.33
CA GLU A 682 -11.43 -26.34 -20.28
C GLU A 682 -10.23 -26.43 -19.32
N ILE A 683 -9.00 -26.38 -19.84
CA ILE A 683 -7.78 -26.32 -19.01
C ILE A 683 -7.80 -25.07 -18.12
N MET A 684 -8.07 -23.90 -18.72
CA MET A 684 -8.19 -22.64 -17.99
C MET A 684 -9.33 -22.67 -16.96
N ARG A 685 -10.45 -23.34 -17.26
CA ARG A 685 -11.55 -23.53 -16.30
C ARG A 685 -11.11 -24.34 -15.09
N LEU A 686 -10.35 -25.41 -15.28
CA LEU A 686 -9.81 -26.24 -14.19
C LEU A 686 -8.79 -25.46 -13.34
N MET A 687 -7.91 -24.69 -13.97
CA MET A 687 -6.95 -23.81 -13.27
C MET A 687 -7.68 -22.75 -12.44
N LYS A 688 -8.68 -22.10 -13.03
CA LYS A 688 -9.52 -21.12 -12.33
C LYS A 688 -10.23 -21.74 -11.12
N MET A 689 -10.76 -22.95 -11.25
CA MET A 689 -11.37 -23.69 -10.15
C MET A 689 -10.38 -23.90 -9.00
N LEU A 690 -9.13 -24.32 -9.29
CA LEU A 690 -8.08 -24.46 -8.28
C LEU A 690 -7.78 -23.14 -7.55
N ILE A 691 -7.65 -22.04 -8.30
CA ILE A 691 -7.40 -20.71 -7.72
C ILE A 691 -8.59 -20.25 -6.85
N GLU A 692 -9.82 -20.55 -7.25
CA GLU A 692 -11.03 -20.17 -6.51
C GLU A 692 -11.13 -20.89 -5.15
N VAL A 693 -10.66 -22.14 -5.06
CA VAL A 693 -10.73 -22.97 -3.85
C VAL A 693 -9.46 -22.93 -2.99
N ALA A 694 -8.40 -22.25 -3.44
CA ALA A 694 -7.16 -22.12 -2.69
C ALA A 694 -7.38 -21.44 -1.33
N ASP A 695 -6.57 -21.82 -0.34
CA ASP A 695 -6.55 -21.20 0.98
C ASP A 695 -5.83 -19.85 0.92
N ILE A 696 -4.68 -19.84 0.24
CA ILE A 696 -3.83 -18.67 0.06
C ILE A 696 -3.50 -18.52 -1.43
N VAL A 697 -3.79 -17.34 -1.99
CA VAL A 697 -3.44 -16.99 -3.38
C VAL A 697 -2.36 -15.93 -3.35
N CYS A 698 -1.20 -16.23 -3.94
CA CYS A 698 -0.05 -15.34 -4.03
C CYS A 698 0.03 -14.72 -5.44
N THR A 699 0.00 -13.41 -5.56
CA THR A 699 0.12 -12.71 -6.85
C THR A 699 0.56 -11.25 -6.70
N THR A 700 0.96 -10.59 -7.78
CA THR A 700 1.35 -9.17 -7.76
C THR A 700 0.13 -8.25 -7.74
N PRO A 701 0.25 -7.00 -7.24
CA PRO A 701 -0.85 -6.03 -7.26
C PRO A 701 -1.41 -5.78 -8.67
N SER A 702 -0.54 -5.80 -9.68
CA SER A 702 -0.93 -5.63 -11.08
C SER A 702 -1.82 -6.75 -11.59
N LEU A 703 -1.39 -8.01 -11.42
CA LEU A 703 -2.19 -9.16 -11.84
C LEU A 703 -3.49 -9.28 -11.06
N ALA A 704 -3.49 -8.93 -9.76
CA ALA A 704 -4.69 -8.90 -8.93
C ALA A 704 -5.77 -7.92 -9.42
N HIS A 705 -5.44 -7.00 -10.32
CA HIS A 705 -6.37 -6.05 -10.91
C HIS A 705 -6.67 -6.34 -12.38
N THR A 706 -5.68 -6.75 -13.17
CA THR A 706 -5.83 -6.99 -14.62
C THR A 706 -6.53 -8.31 -14.91
N GLU A 707 -6.32 -9.34 -14.09
CA GLU A 707 -6.90 -10.65 -14.31
C GLU A 707 -8.27 -10.78 -13.61
N ASP A 708 -9.34 -10.98 -14.38
CA ASP A 708 -10.71 -11.05 -13.85
C ASP A 708 -10.89 -12.10 -12.74
N HIS A 709 -10.23 -13.25 -12.87
CA HIS A 709 -10.32 -14.33 -11.89
C HIS A 709 -9.64 -13.95 -10.57
N LEU A 710 -8.54 -13.20 -10.60
CA LEU A 710 -7.84 -12.70 -9.41
C LEU A 710 -8.55 -11.50 -8.80
N LYS A 711 -9.08 -10.61 -9.64
CA LYS A 711 -9.92 -9.50 -9.20
C LYS A 711 -11.15 -10.00 -8.47
N LYS A 712 -11.85 -11.00 -9.03
CA LYS A 712 -12.99 -11.67 -8.41
C LYS A 712 -12.59 -12.33 -7.08
N ARG A 713 -11.48 -13.06 -7.06
CA ARG A 713 -10.93 -13.68 -5.84
C ARG A 713 -10.66 -12.64 -4.75
N LYS A 714 -10.01 -11.53 -5.09
CA LYS A 714 -9.74 -10.42 -4.18
C LYS A 714 -11.04 -9.84 -3.61
N VAL A 715 -11.99 -9.47 -4.48
CA VAL A 715 -13.23 -8.77 -4.10
C VAL A 715 -14.20 -9.65 -3.32
N GLU A 716 -14.39 -10.91 -3.74
CA GLU A 716 -15.47 -11.77 -3.23
C GLU A 716 -15.00 -12.74 -2.15
N ARG A 717 -13.75 -13.24 -2.23
CA ARG A 717 -13.27 -14.35 -1.41
C ARG A 717 -12.22 -13.95 -0.38
N ALA A 718 -11.32 -13.01 -0.66
CA ALA A 718 -10.29 -12.65 0.30
C ALA A 718 -10.91 -12.15 1.63
N ARG A 719 -10.34 -12.59 2.75
CA ARG A 719 -10.72 -12.21 4.12
C ARG A 719 -9.54 -11.69 4.94
N GLY A 720 -8.31 -11.91 4.47
CA GLY A 720 -7.10 -11.28 4.98
C GLY A 720 -6.13 -10.95 3.86
N ILE A 721 -5.28 -9.97 4.08
CA ILE A 721 -4.24 -9.51 3.15
C ILE A 721 -2.87 -9.72 3.80
N ALA A 722 -1.93 -10.28 3.07
CA ALA A 722 -0.54 -10.40 3.50
C ALA A 722 0.38 -9.82 2.44
N VAL A 723 1.30 -8.94 2.82
CA VAL A 723 2.25 -8.33 1.88
C VAL A 723 3.66 -8.52 2.40
N ASP A 724 4.47 -9.26 1.65
CA ASP A 724 5.90 -9.37 1.88
C ASP A 724 6.65 -8.28 1.09
N GLU A 725 7.87 -7.95 1.53
CA GLU A 725 8.71 -6.91 0.91
C GLU A 725 7.99 -5.56 0.74
N ALA A 726 7.08 -5.24 1.67
CA ALA A 726 6.27 -4.01 1.67
C ALA A 726 7.13 -2.74 1.75
N GLY A 727 8.39 -2.86 2.19
CA GLY A 727 9.41 -1.80 2.16
C GLY A 727 9.83 -1.39 0.74
N ARG A 728 9.53 -2.20 -0.27
CA ARG A 728 9.77 -1.93 -1.70
C ARG A 728 8.47 -1.74 -2.49
N MET A 729 7.33 -1.68 -1.81
CA MET A 729 6.02 -1.51 -2.42
C MET A 729 5.53 -0.06 -2.31
N SER A 730 5.01 0.50 -3.40
CA SER A 730 4.39 1.82 -3.37
C SER A 730 3.07 1.81 -2.57
N ARG A 731 2.65 2.98 -2.07
CA ARG A 731 1.34 3.09 -1.39
C ARG A 731 0.17 2.78 -2.34
N GLY A 732 0.25 3.20 -3.61
CA GLY A 732 -0.76 2.89 -4.61
C GLY A 732 -0.92 1.38 -4.87
N ASP A 733 0.19 0.65 -4.89
CA ASP A 733 0.18 -0.81 -5.01
C ASP A 733 -0.47 -1.48 -3.81
N LEU A 734 -0.08 -1.07 -2.59
CA LEU A 734 -0.70 -1.59 -1.37
C LEU A 734 -2.22 -1.36 -1.38
N TYR A 735 -2.67 -0.16 -1.75
CA TYR A 735 -4.09 0.16 -1.75
C TYR A 735 -4.85 -0.63 -2.82
N SER A 736 -4.20 -0.91 -3.96
CA SER A 736 -4.80 -1.72 -5.02
C SER A 736 -5.02 -3.18 -4.63
N ILE A 737 -4.21 -3.73 -3.71
CA ILE A 737 -4.38 -5.08 -3.17
C ILE A 737 -5.28 -5.11 -1.92
N TRP A 738 -5.17 -4.12 -1.03
CA TRP A 738 -5.91 -4.08 0.24
C TRP A 738 -7.36 -3.60 0.06
N GLY A 739 -7.62 -2.75 -0.94
CA GLY A 739 -8.94 -2.16 -1.16
C GLY A 739 -9.28 -1.08 -0.14
N ASN A 740 -10.57 -0.83 0.08
CA ASN A 740 -11.04 0.26 0.93
C ASN A 740 -11.92 -0.18 2.13
N THR A 741 -12.09 -1.48 2.37
CA THR A 741 -13.01 -2.00 3.41
C THR A 741 -12.33 -2.51 4.68
N LEU A 742 -11.03 -2.25 4.88
CA LEU A 742 -10.25 -2.62 6.07
C LEU A 742 -10.31 -4.12 6.40
N LEU A 743 -9.89 -4.97 5.46
CA LEU A 743 -9.62 -6.37 5.78
C LEU A 743 -8.40 -6.46 6.73
N PRO A 744 -8.36 -7.46 7.64
CA PRO A 744 -7.15 -7.80 8.38
C PRO A 744 -5.93 -7.87 7.45
N CYS A 745 -4.82 -7.23 7.84
CA CYS A 745 -3.67 -7.03 6.97
C CYS A 745 -2.36 -7.14 7.74
N LEU A 746 -1.45 -7.98 7.25
CA LEU A 746 -0.10 -8.11 7.79
C LEU A 746 0.91 -7.66 6.72
N LEU A 747 1.81 -6.74 7.10
CA LEU A 747 2.89 -6.26 6.26
C LEU A 747 4.23 -6.74 6.80
N ALA A 748 5.12 -7.16 5.91
CA ALA A 748 6.51 -7.44 6.25
C ALA A 748 7.52 -6.75 5.33
N GLY A 749 8.72 -6.54 5.87
CA GLY A 749 9.86 -6.05 5.11
C GLY A 749 11.05 -5.71 6.00
N ASN A 750 12.05 -5.06 5.43
CA ASN A 750 13.26 -4.67 6.15
C ASN A 750 13.07 -3.29 6.84
N GLU A 751 13.76 -3.10 7.97
CA GLU A 751 13.88 -1.83 8.70
C GLU A 751 14.77 -0.81 7.98
N GLU A 752 15.68 -1.29 7.12
CA GLU A 752 16.44 -0.44 6.21
C GLU A 752 15.50 0.02 5.08
N PHE A 753 14.75 1.09 5.34
CA PHE A 753 13.88 1.70 4.33
C PHE A 753 14.71 2.27 3.18
N ILE A 754 14.73 1.53 2.07
CA ILE A 754 15.33 1.97 0.80
C ILE A 754 14.27 2.81 0.06
N PRO A 755 14.56 4.08 -0.26
CA PRO A 755 13.62 4.90 -1.01
C PRO A 755 13.31 4.29 -2.38
N LEU A 756 12.05 4.33 -2.78
CA LEU A 756 11.62 3.85 -4.09
C LEU A 756 12.23 4.68 -5.22
N GLU A 757 12.37 4.05 -6.39
CA GLU A 757 12.79 4.73 -7.61
C GLU A 757 11.63 5.55 -8.17
N VAL A 758 11.91 6.81 -8.50
CA VAL A 758 10.94 7.78 -9.02
C VAL A 758 11.63 8.46 -10.19
N LYS A 759 11.12 8.24 -11.42
CA LYS A 759 11.79 8.67 -12.66
C LYS A 759 12.02 10.17 -12.69
N SER A 760 10.97 10.91 -12.34
CA SER A 760 10.90 12.38 -12.33
C SER A 760 11.64 13.07 -11.18
N TYR A 761 12.31 12.31 -10.29
CA TYR A 761 12.71 12.84 -8.98
C TYR A 761 13.76 13.95 -9.07
N HIS A 762 14.63 13.96 -10.07
CA HIS A 762 15.64 15.02 -10.23
C HIS A 762 15.27 16.05 -11.30
N ASP A 763 14.15 15.84 -11.99
CA ASP A 763 13.82 16.57 -13.21
C ASP A 763 13.22 17.94 -12.91
N ARG A 764 13.60 18.90 -13.75
CA ARG A 764 13.13 20.28 -13.68
C ARG A 764 12.77 20.81 -15.06
N ASP A 765 11.80 21.71 -15.08
CA ASP A 765 11.48 22.47 -16.29
C ASP A 765 12.51 23.60 -16.55
N ASP A 766 12.42 24.24 -17.71
CA ASP A 766 13.31 25.33 -18.12
C ASP A 766 13.28 26.53 -17.16
N ASP A 767 12.18 26.69 -16.42
CA ASP A 767 11.99 27.73 -15.41
C ASP A 767 12.57 27.33 -14.02
N GLY A 768 13.09 26.12 -13.89
CA GLY A 768 13.68 25.56 -12.67
C GLY A 768 12.68 24.98 -11.66
N ASN A 769 11.41 24.83 -12.05
CA ASN A 769 10.38 24.17 -11.25
C ASN A 769 10.58 22.65 -11.27
N MET A 770 10.13 21.98 -10.21
CA MET A 770 10.21 20.52 -10.15
C MET A 770 9.14 19.89 -11.04
N CYS A 771 9.52 18.91 -11.86
CA CYS A 771 8.57 18.12 -12.66
C CYS A 771 7.61 17.31 -11.77
N ASN A 772 8.12 16.75 -10.68
CA ASN A 772 7.34 16.09 -9.64
C ASN A 772 7.49 16.80 -8.29
N ARG A 773 6.46 17.57 -7.94
CA ARG A 773 6.39 18.34 -6.69
C ARG A 773 6.16 17.45 -5.46
N PHE A 774 5.73 16.21 -5.67
CA PHE A 774 5.49 15.19 -4.64
C PHE A 774 6.55 14.08 -4.67
N GLY A 775 7.68 14.29 -5.35
CA GLY A 775 8.70 13.24 -5.52
C GLY A 775 9.23 12.68 -4.19
N ASP A 776 9.27 13.49 -3.11
CA ASP A 776 9.66 12.99 -1.79
C ASP A 776 8.60 12.04 -1.18
N ASP A 777 7.32 12.24 -1.47
CA ASP A 777 6.23 11.35 -1.06
C ASP A 777 6.16 10.09 -1.94
N ALA A 778 6.42 10.21 -3.24
CA ALA A 778 6.47 9.08 -4.18
C ALA A 778 7.54 8.04 -3.78
N ARG A 779 8.66 8.51 -3.23
CA ARG A 779 9.79 7.66 -2.80
C ARG A 779 9.52 6.85 -1.53
N LYS A 780 8.44 7.14 -0.81
CA LYS A 780 8.12 6.42 0.44
C LYS A 780 7.33 5.17 0.16
N SER A 781 7.86 4.05 0.64
CA SER A 781 7.14 2.78 0.61
C SER A 781 5.97 2.77 1.57
N ALA A 782 5.06 1.83 1.35
CA ALA A 782 3.90 1.66 2.21
C ALA A 782 4.30 1.28 3.65
N LEU A 783 5.32 0.43 3.80
CA LEU A 783 5.84 0.02 5.10
C LEU A 783 6.47 1.19 5.87
N GLU A 784 7.29 2.00 5.20
CA GLU A 784 7.93 3.17 5.81
C GLU A 784 6.85 4.16 6.30
N PHE A 785 5.87 4.46 5.46
CA PHE A 785 4.78 5.37 5.80
C PHE A 785 3.97 4.89 7.01
N LEU A 786 3.54 3.62 7.02
CA LEU A 786 2.72 3.08 8.12
C LEU A 786 3.52 2.95 9.43
N THR A 787 4.80 2.59 9.36
CA THR A 787 5.72 2.62 10.52
C THR A 787 5.84 4.04 11.08
N ALA A 788 5.95 5.04 10.21
CA ALA A 788 6.08 6.44 10.59
C ALA A 788 4.86 7.04 11.30
N THR A 789 3.68 6.43 11.15
CA THR A 789 2.46 6.88 11.85
C THR A 789 2.49 6.62 13.35
N GLY A 790 3.48 5.83 13.83
CA GLY A 790 3.59 5.41 15.22
C GLY A 790 2.89 4.09 15.53
N TRP A 791 2.40 3.37 14.50
CA TRP A 791 1.81 2.03 14.68
C TRP A 791 2.85 1.04 15.27
N PRO A 792 2.47 0.14 16.19
CA PRO A 792 3.41 -0.81 16.79
C PRO A 792 3.97 -1.82 15.77
N VAL A 793 5.30 -1.86 15.63
CA VAL A 793 6.02 -2.75 14.72
C VAL A 793 6.67 -3.89 15.48
N TYR A 794 6.44 -5.13 15.07
CA TYR A 794 7.14 -6.29 15.62
C TYR A 794 8.51 -6.45 14.94
N CYS A 795 9.59 -6.21 15.68
CA CYS A 795 10.94 -6.47 15.22
C CYS A 795 11.32 -7.93 15.52
N VAL A 796 11.67 -8.70 14.49
CA VAL A 796 12.11 -10.10 14.63
C VAL A 796 13.40 -10.15 15.49
N ARG A 797 13.39 -11.01 16.52
CA ARG A 797 14.48 -11.12 17.49
C ARG A 797 15.45 -12.27 17.21
N GLY A 798 15.00 -13.30 16.48
CA GLY A 798 15.73 -14.53 16.23
C GLY A 798 17.02 -14.33 15.44
N GLN A 799 18.10 -14.91 15.94
CA GLN A 799 19.34 -15.25 15.22
C GLN A 799 19.37 -16.75 14.96
#